data_AF-A0AAJ1V7Y5-F1
#
_entry.id   AF-A0AAJ1V7Y5-F1
#
_cell.length_a   1.000
_cell.length_b   1.000
_cell.length_c   1.000
_cell.angle_alpha   90.00
_cell.angle_beta   90.00
_cell.angle_gamma   90.00
#
_symmetry.space_group_name_H-M   'P 1'
#
loop_
_entity.id
_entity.type
_entity.pdbx_description
1 polymer ?
#
loop_
_entity_poly.entity_id
_entity_poly.type
_entity_poly.pdbx_seq_one_letter_code
_entity_poly.pdbx_strand_id
1 'polypeptide(L)'
;MKIFTYGSNMNLDRLKERVPSANKLLNVFIKGYTIKYNKTSKDGSSKANIIETGNDSDIVWGVIFEIDDSEKANLDRAEGLGQGYNESILSFWDLENNPYKAQVYIADESSINEELLPYDWYKEYIVSGAKENGLPEEYIEKLEAINFIEDMDTERRDKNFNALKKTETHDTTENVRVQNTISTMNKGSEWRKWNFHVHTKGTNKNDQFSSPNMDEFFYVFFKKAIENGIEAIGITDYFSLDRYKDAVRYVSEIESKIDESTQQKLFTDVEILIIKKIFIFPNVELRMLPSTDRARLINIHCIFNPPYVQHLENDFFGHLSNQDGIKMNRHGLIEYGRGLDQNLPSDDLRYKKGVDNFTIDLKSLKELIANNKNFKENCIIIVSNSNNDGASAIQKHYDLFENEEGSLDGLRRSIYEISNCIFSTNPKDIKYFLGKRLEETEGYSDDIYNKEVEEVIKNRGSLKPCLVGCDSHKEHTLFSKFTWIKSDLTFEGLRQICFEPEQRVKIQASKPDFKEDKVVIEKVKFISPSKKFKNEEIYLNPNLNVIIGGKSSGKSILLFSIAKTLLPEQEILKNDNGEEKYNLLSLDSDFNFEVTTKAGFSQLLFRDQDENSIIPDIKYIPQNYLVKLAEPEINKKGKPLNKLVRDLINEDTDSKSKYNSFITNVKQLDKDREDKINKYFELLDEVEKLDTELKTKSNKEVLETNISSNTTKVEELNKEAGLNEEELIKYKELQEKENKNKERTEEFRSDFKSSIDYLNNFTEKVQELKALKVEFLSNLKGDKFSTYYNEKLSIIDEIENKLNQLKEEINVIKNNEGISVFANSNIFNTELEDIKSEKAKISGELTPFIRNEELQKQIKILNESIQNDKKLLAEIERLNKQITDKKSAIQTCKTEIFELYDKVYNEYQKVIEELKQRTTELEKDGLKIEGISQINFSKIYKSIYEISDGRKAHFRNYEKLVDFNKKSTDSFVYDEIKQELIKIFDSIMDGTYAVLPSINKKNAIKILLEDYFFDYWKITYKNDRLGEMSTGKASFVILMLIIGLSKSKSPILIDQPEDNLDNRSITRDLVNYLKNKKLERQIIVVTHNANIVVNADAENIIIANQKGQNDTESTSQYHFDYINGAIENTKPIDIAETDLLNSMGVREHIAEIVEGGKEAFILREKKYRFIKNIA
;
A
#
# COMPACT_ATOMS: atom_id res chain seq x y z
N MET A 1 55.98 18.23 7.32
CA MET A 1 57.12 17.88 8.20
C MET A 1 56.80 16.70 9.11
N LYS A 2 57.79 15.85 9.47
CA LYS A 2 57.62 14.73 10.43
C LYS A 2 58.21 15.05 11.80
N ILE A 3 57.45 14.84 12.86
CA ILE A 3 57.85 15.10 14.25
C ILE A 3 57.60 13.88 15.11
N PHE A 4 58.60 13.51 15.90
CA PHE A 4 58.52 12.46 16.91
C PHE A 4 58.13 13.05 18.27
N THR A 5 57.07 12.50 18.87
CA THR A 5 56.59 12.89 20.19
C THR A 5 56.68 11.72 21.16
N TYR A 6 57.14 11.98 22.38
CA TYR A 6 57.34 10.98 23.44
C TYR A 6 56.78 11.44 24.81
N GLY A 7 56.22 12.65 24.88
CA GLY A 7 55.64 13.26 26.07
C GLY A 7 54.13 13.52 25.89
N SER A 8 53.61 14.61 26.47
CA SER A 8 52.17 14.91 26.39
C SER A 8 51.62 15.06 24.96
N ASN A 9 52.47 15.37 23.98
CA ASN A 9 52.06 15.52 22.57
C ASN A 9 51.94 14.18 21.83
N MET A 10 52.09 13.05 22.53
CA MET A 10 51.61 11.78 22.00
C MET A 10 50.07 11.80 21.88
N ASN A 11 49.38 12.51 22.78
CA ASN A 11 47.94 12.71 22.67
C ASN A 11 47.60 13.62 21.48
N LEU A 12 46.81 13.12 20.53
CA LEU A 12 46.65 13.79 19.23
C LEU A 12 45.87 15.10 19.36
N ASP A 13 44.82 15.15 20.18
CA ASP A 13 44.01 16.37 20.30
C ASP A 13 44.78 17.48 21.00
N ARG A 14 45.59 17.16 22.02
CA ARG A 14 46.51 18.13 22.63
C ARG A 14 47.53 18.67 21.61
N LEU A 15 47.94 17.85 20.65
CA LEU A 15 48.79 18.30 19.55
C LEU A 15 48.00 19.15 18.54
N LYS A 16 46.77 18.75 18.17
CA LYS A 16 45.89 19.47 17.24
C LYS A 16 45.43 20.84 17.74
N GLU A 17 45.32 21.04 19.05
CA GLU A 17 45.10 22.37 19.63
C GLU A 17 46.20 23.38 19.26
N ARG A 18 47.40 22.89 18.96
CA ARG A 18 48.57 23.71 18.60
C ARG A 18 48.85 23.68 17.10
N VAL A 19 48.61 22.52 16.49
CA VAL A 19 48.92 22.19 15.10
C VAL A 19 47.75 21.40 14.50
N PRO A 20 46.67 22.06 14.05
CA PRO A 20 45.44 21.40 13.61
C PRO A 20 45.63 20.40 12.46
N SER A 21 46.67 20.57 11.64
CA SER A 21 47.02 19.66 10.54
C SER A 21 47.63 18.33 10.98
N ALA A 22 47.94 18.16 12.27
CA ALA A 22 48.65 16.99 12.77
C ALA A 22 47.88 15.69 12.51
N ASN A 23 48.54 14.77 11.79
CA ASN A 23 48.02 13.44 11.50
C ASN A 23 49.04 12.38 11.92
N LYS A 24 48.56 11.33 12.58
CA LYS A 24 49.42 10.21 13.02
C LYS A 24 49.98 9.48 11.80
N LEU A 25 51.28 9.24 11.78
CA LEU A 25 51.93 8.47 10.73
C LEU A 25 52.21 7.03 11.18
N LEU A 26 53.01 6.84 12.24
CA LEU A 26 53.31 5.52 12.79
C LEU A 26 53.89 5.58 14.21
N ASN A 27 53.83 4.45 14.92
CA ASN A 27 54.52 4.24 16.19
C ASN A 27 55.96 3.80 15.91
N VAL A 28 56.92 4.40 16.60
CA VAL A 28 58.34 4.11 16.43
C VAL A 28 59.04 4.15 17.79
N PHE A 29 60.28 3.66 17.79
CA PHE A 29 61.13 3.72 18.96
C PHE A 29 62.56 4.14 18.61
N ILE A 30 63.29 4.58 19.62
CA ILE A 30 64.72 4.88 19.53
C ILE A 30 65.49 4.04 20.55
N LYS A 31 66.58 3.39 20.10
CA LYS A 31 67.48 2.58 20.94
C LYS A 31 68.59 3.46 21.51
N GLY A 32 69.11 3.13 22.69
CA GLY A 32 70.18 3.88 23.34
C GLY A 32 69.72 5.11 24.11
N TYR A 33 68.41 5.26 24.32
CA TYR A 33 67.82 6.40 25.04
C TYR A 33 66.88 5.92 26.13
N THR A 34 66.75 6.72 27.19
CA THR A 34 65.73 6.56 28.22
C THR A 34 64.91 7.83 28.38
N ILE A 35 63.63 7.67 28.72
CA ILE A 35 62.76 8.78 29.08
C ILE A 35 62.97 9.16 30.55
N LYS A 36 63.02 10.46 30.84
CA LYS A 36 63.07 11.06 32.17
C LYS A 36 62.04 12.18 32.29
N TYR A 37 61.67 12.53 33.52
CA TYR A 37 60.75 13.63 33.82
C TYR A 37 61.48 14.70 34.62
N ASN A 38 62.46 15.34 33.98
CA ASN A 38 63.37 16.28 34.63
C ASN A 38 63.41 17.65 33.93
N LYS A 39 62.62 17.88 32.88
CA LYS A 39 62.58 19.17 32.20
C LYS A 39 61.74 20.16 32.99
N THR A 40 62.33 21.25 33.45
CA THR A 40 61.66 22.27 34.25
C THR A 40 60.63 23.04 33.42
N SER A 41 59.42 23.20 33.96
CA SER A 41 58.34 23.96 33.36
C SER A 41 58.01 25.22 34.17
N LYS A 42 57.42 26.21 33.49
CA LYS A 42 57.02 27.50 34.11
C LYS A 42 55.94 27.34 35.18
N ASP A 43 55.22 26.22 35.16
CA ASP A 43 54.18 25.87 36.14
C ASP A 43 54.75 25.29 37.45
N GLY A 44 56.07 25.10 37.56
CA GLY A 44 56.74 24.55 38.74
C GLY A 44 56.88 23.03 38.76
N SER A 45 56.37 22.32 37.74
CA SER A 45 56.51 20.87 37.58
C SER A 45 57.64 20.47 36.62
N SER A 46 57.94 19.17 36.55
CA SER A 46 58.77 18.61 35.48
C SER A 46 57.95 18.09 34.30
N LYS A 47 58.58 18.03 33.12
CA LYS A 47 58.06 17.53 31.85
C LYS A 47 59.00 16.48 31.27
N ALA A 48 58.52 15.73 30.29
CA ALA A 48 59.24 14.60 29.70
C ALA A 48 60.50 15.05 28.94
N ASN A 49 61.57 14.28 29.03
CA ASN A 49 62.82 14.46 28.29
C ASN A 49 63.36 13.09 27.89
N ILE A 50 64.14 13.01 26.81
CA ILE A 50 64.89 11.80 26.45
C ILE A 50 66.38 12.06 26.60
N ILE A 51 67.10 11.10 27.17
CA ILE A 51 68.55 11.19 27.42
C ILE A 51 69.23 9.96 26.84
N GLU A 52 70.34 10.18 26.15
CA GLU A 52 71.16 9.12 25.58
C GLU A 52 71.88 8.37 26.71
N THR A 53 71.70 7.06 26.77
CA THR A 53 72.32 6.17 27.77
C THR A 53 73.51 5.41 27.19
N GLY A 54 73.64 5.35 25.86
CA GLY A 54 74.67 4.58 25.15
C GLY A 54 74.47 3.06 25.23
N ASN A 55 73.33 2.59 25.76
CA ASN A 55 72.97 1.19 25.88
C ASN A 55 71.80 0.84 24.96
N ASP A 56 72.04 0.07 23.90
CA ASP A 56 71.04 -0.28 22.88
C ASP A 56 69.83 -1.08 23.40
N SER A 57 69.88 -1.61 24.63
CA SER A 57 68.72 -2.23 25.29
C SER A 57 67.72 -1.22 25.84
N ASP A 58 68.14 0.02 26.06
CA ASP A 58 67.25 1.09 26.52
C ASP A 58 66.48 1.66 25.34
N ILE A 59 65.16 1.56 25.40
CA ILE A 59 64.27 1.93 24.32
C ILE A 59 63.24 2.95 24.81
N VAL A 60 63.06 4.01 24.04
CA VAL A 60 61.96 4.97 24.19
C VAL A 60 61.00 4.80 23.02
N TRP A 61 59.76 4.46 23.33
CA TRP A 61 58.66 4.46 22.37
C TRP A 61 58.00 5.83 22.29
N GLY A 62 57.53 6.17 21.09
CA GLY A 62 56.76 7.36 20.81
C GLY A 62 56.09 7.30 19.44
N VAL A 63 55.56 8.43 18.99
CA VAL A 63 54.72 8.50 17.79
C VAL A 63 55.28 9.54 16.84
N ILE A 64 55.38 9.20 15.55
CA ILE A 64 55.65 10.18 14.50
C ILE A 64 54.32 10.72 13.97
N PHE A 65 54.18 12.04 14.04
CA PHE A 65 53.11 12.79 13.38
C PHE A 65 53.64 13.53 12.15
N GLU A 66 52.80 13.63 11.13
CA GLU A 66 53.00 14.52 9.98
C GLU A 66 52.18 15.80 10.18
N ILE A 67 52.81 16.95 9.99
CA ILE A 67 52.19 18.27 10.12
C ILE A 67 52.49 19.13 8.88
N ASP A 68 51.67 20.14 8.63
CA ASP A 68 51.96 21.16 7.63
C ASP A 68 53.15 22.03 8.06
N ASP A 69 54.07 22.32 7.13
CA ASP A 69 55.30 23.07 7.42
C ASP A 69 54.99 24.50 7.91
N SER A 70 53.86 25.08 7.50
CA SER A 70 53.43 26.42 7.93
C SER A 70 53.03 26.49 9.40
N GLU A 71 52.66 25.37 10.02
CA GLU A 71 52.23 25.30 11.42
C GLU A 71 53.38 25.01 12.39
N LYS A 72 54.59 24.70 11.88
CA LYS A 72 55.79 24.43 12.72
C LYS A 72 56.06 25.55 13.73
N ALA A 73 55.92 26.81 13.33
CA ALA A 73 56.20 27.94 14.21
C ALA A 73 55.27 28.00 15.44
N ASN A 74 54.05 27.44 15.34
CA ASN A 74 53.12 27.33 16.48
C ASN A 74 53.59 26.26 17.46
N LEU A 75 54.10 25.13 16.95
CA LEU A 75 54.67 24.07 17.78
C LEU A 75 55.95 24.51 18.47
N ASP A 76 56.87 25.16 17.75
CA ASP A 76 58.12 25.69 18.32
C ASP A 76 57.84 26.65 19.48
N ARG A 77 56.80 27.49 19.36
CA ARG A 77 56.37 28.41 20.42
C ARG A 77 55.80 27.65 21.63
N ALA A 78 55.04 26.58 21.39
CA ALA A 78 54.42 25.78 22.45
C ALA A 78 55.44 24.94 23.23
N GLU A 79 56.43 24.36 22.55
CA GLU A 79 57.55 23.64 23.18
C GLU A 79 58.56 24.61 23.84
N GLY A 80 58.53 25.89 23.48
CA GLY A 80 59.47 26.88 23.99
C GLY A 80 60.87 26.65 23.45
N LEU A 81 60.99 26.47 22.14
CA LEU A 81 62.27 26.26 21.45
C LEU A 81 63.26 27.38 21.80
N GLY A 82 64.41 27.02 22.39
CA GLY A 82 65.42 27.95 22.89
C GLY A 82 65.16 28.53 24.30
N GLN A 83 64.07 28.15 24.96
CA GLN A 83 63.74 28.47 26.36
C GLN A 83 63.20 27.22 27.11
N GLY A 84 63.88 26.08 26.94
CA GLY A 84 63.60 24.85 27.68
C GLY A 84 63.85 23.56 26.90
N TYR A 85 63.58 23.56 25.60
CA TYR A 85 63.93 22.46 24.69
C TYR A 85 64.74 22.99 23.49
N ASN A 86 65.64 22.16 22.99
CA ASN A 86 66.34 22.31 21.72
C ASN A 86 65.80 21.30 20.70
N GLU A 87 65.78 21.66 19.42
CA GLU A 87 65.38 20.75 18.35
C GLU A 87 66.55 19.90 17.87
N SER A 88 66.27 18.66 17.46
CA SER A 88 67.23 17.73 16.87
C SER A 88 66.53 16.84 15.86
N ILE A 89 67.27 16.28 14.90
CA ILE A 89 66.75 15.29 13.95
C ILE A 89 67.43 13.95 14.24
N LEU A 90 66.66 12.99 14.74
CA LEU A 90 67.14 11.65 15.07
C LEU A 90 66.53 10.60 14.13
N SER A 91 67.09 9.40 14.15
CA SER A 91 66.55 8.24 13.44
C SER A 91 65.83 7.33 14.42
N PHE A 92 64.65 6.86 14.03
CA PHE A 92 63.75 6.02 14.80
C PHE A 92 63.42 4.77 13.99
N TRP A 93 62.99 3.70 14.65
CA TRP A 93 62.69 2.42 14.02
C TRP A 93 61.25 2.00 14.30
N ASP A 94 60.56 1.44 13.31
CA ASP A 94 59.27 0.78 13.52
C ASP A 94 59.47 -0.67 14.01
N LEU A 95 58.36 -1.39 14.24
CA LEU A 95 58.38 -2.80 14.68
C LEU A 95 59.08 -3.75 13.69
N GLU A 96 59.16 -3.38 12.41
CA GLU A 96 59.84 -4.14 11.36
C GLU A 96 61.34 -3.74 11.21
N ASN A 97 61.84 -2.83 12.06
CA ASN A 97 63.17 -2.19 12.01
C ASN A 97 63.43 -1.32 10.75
N ASN A 98 62.40 -0.76 10.14
CA ASN A 98 62.57 0.25 9.09
C ASN A 98 62.96 1.61 9.70
N PRO A 99 63.98 2.32 9.17
CA PRO A 99 64.44 3.58 9.75
C PRO A 99 63.64 4.80 9.26
N TYR A 100 63.26 5.69 10.18
CA TYR A 100 62.55 6.94 9.95
C TYR A 100 63.29 8.12 10.57
N LYS A 101 63.50 9.20 9.81
CA LYS A 101 64.02 10.46 10.35
C LYS A 101 62.89 11.41 10.70
N ALA A 102 62.90 11.92 11.93
CA ALA A 102 61.92 12.88 12.40
C ALA A 102 62.56 13.92 13.31
N GLN A 103 61.96 15.11 13.37
CA GLN A 103 62.34 16.13 14.34
C GLN A 103 61.87 15.76 15.74
N VAL A 104 62.69 16.03 16.74
CA VAL A 104 62.41 15.78 18.15
C VAL A 104 62.91 16.95 18.99
N TYR A 105 62.22 17.24 20.09
CA TYR A 105 62.63 18.24 21.07
C TYR A 105 63.29 17.55 22.26
N ILE A 106 64.48 17.97 22.66
CA ILE A 106 65.25 17.42 23.80
C ILE A 106 65.57 18.57 24.77
N ALA A 107 65.42 18.33 26.07
CA ALA A 107 65.56 19.40 27.06
C ALA A 107 66.99 19.97 27.06
N ASP A 108 67.10 21.29 27.17
CA ASP A 108 68.39 21.96 27.30
C ASP A 108 69.00 21.72 28.69
N GLU A 109 70.33 21.60 28.78
CA GLU A 109 71.02 21.34 30.06
C GLU A 109 70.69 22.39 31.14
N SER A 110 70.47 23.64 30.76
CA SER A 110 70.12 24.73 31.69
C SER A 110 68.70 24.62 32.27
N SER A 111 67.88 23.71 31.73
CA SER A 111 66.47 23.53 32.08
C SER A 111 66.18 22.17 32.71
N ILE A 112 67.20 21.42 33.12
CA ILE A 112 67.08 20.11 33.77
C ILE A 112 67.14 20.24 35.30
N ASN A 113 66.16 19.66 35.99
CA ASN A 113 66.14 19.50 37.44
C ASN A 113 65.60 18.11 37.80
N GLU A 114 66.43 17.27 38.42
CA GLU A 114 66.12 15.88 38.76
C GLU A 114 65.24 15.74 40.03
N GLU A 115 65.04 16.82 40.80
CA GLU A 115 64.23 16.80 42.04
C GLU A 115 62.74 17.09 41.80
N LEU A 116 62.37 17.55 40.59
CA LEU A 116 60.99 17.91 40.26
C LEU A 116 60.20 16.71 39.69
N LEU A 117 58.94 16.61 40.09
CA LEU A 117 58.00 15.59 39.60
C LEU A 117 56.95 16.20 38.65
N PRO A 118 56.42 15.41 37.70
CA PRO A 118 55.33 15.86 36.85
C PRO A 118 54.03 15.96 37.64
N TYR A 119 53.14 16.87 37.22
CA TYR A 119 51.79 16.92 37.78
C TYR A 119 50.94 15.73 37.31
N ASP A 120 49.96 15.36 38.14
CA ASP A 120 49.00 14.29 37.89
C ASP A 120 48.32 14.38 36.52
N TRP A 121 47.79 15.55 36.15
CA TRP A 121 47.19 15.76 34.83
C TRP A 121 48.18 15.62 33.67
N TYR A 122 49.48 15.92 33.89
CA TYR A 122 50.50 15.82 32.84
C TYR A 122 50.92 14.37 32.61
N LYS A 123 51.03 13.58 33.68
CA LYS A 123 51.20 12.13 33.59
C LYS A 123 50.04 11.50 32.81
N GLU A 124 48.81 11.92 33.12
CA GLU A 124 47.62 11.40 32.45
C GLU A 124 47.66 11.66 30.93
N TYR A 125 48.11 12.83 30.46
CA TYR A 125 48.32 13.08 29.02
C TYR A 125 49.35 12.16 28.35
N ILE A 126 50.39 11.77 29.08
CA ILE A 126 51.43 10.87 28.54
C ILE A 126 50.87 9.46 28.43
N VAL A 127 50.20 8.98 29.48
CA VAL A 127 49.60 7.63 29.52
C VAL A 127 48.44 7.53 28.52
N SER A 128 47.54 8.52 28.49
CA SER A 128 46.42 8.55 27.55
C SER A 128 46.91 8.62 26.11
N GLY A 129 47.90 9.48 25.81
CA GLY A 129 48.51 9.55 24.48
C GLY A 129 49.22 8.25 24.07
N ALA A 130 49.82 7.53 25.01
CA ALA A 130 50.44 6.23 24.75
C ALA A 130 49.41 5.13 24.45
N LYS A 131 48.31 5.09 25.21
CA LYS A 131 47.17 4.18 25.01
C LYS A 131 46.42 4.46 23.71
N GLU A 132 46.07 5.73 23.48
CA GLU A 132 45.41 6.24 22.27
C GLU A 132 46.15 5.81 21.00
N ASN A 133 47.48 5.83 21.04
CA ASN A 133 48.28 5.47 19.89
C ASN A 133 48.63 3.98 19.81
N GLY A 134 48.25 3.15 20.78
CA GLY A 134 48.55 1.71 20.80
C GLY A 134 50.05 1.41 20.91
N LEU A 135 50.76 2.09 21.80
CA LEU A 135 52.14 1.73 22.16
C LEU A 135 52.17 0.38 22.92
N PRO A 136 53.30 -0.36 22.95
CA PRO A 136 53.36 -1.66 23.60
C PRO A 136 52.94 -1.63 25.08
N GLU A 137 52.17 -2.62 25.51
CA GLU A 137 51.55 -2.68 26.84
C GLU A 137 52.59 -2.62 27.98
N GLU A 138 53.70 -3.35 27.85
CA GLU A 138 54.84 -3.29 28.79
C GLU A 138 55.43 -1.88 28.93
N TYR A 139 55.40 -1.08 27.86
CA TYR A 139 55.88 0.31 27.89
C TYR A 139 54.83 1.25 28.49
N ILE A 140 53.54 1.00 28.27
CA ILE A 140 52.45 1.75 28.90
C ILE A 140 52.48 1.53 30.42
N GLU A 141 52.65 0.29 30.89
CA GLU A 141 52.81 -0.01 32.32
C GLU A 141 53.99 0.75 32.94
N LYS A 142 55.12 0.86 32.21
CA LYS A 142 56.29 1.65 32.62
C LYS A 142 55.96 3.14 32.76
N LEU A 143 55.09 3.69 31.91
CA LEU A 143 54.62 5.07 32.02
C LEU A 143 53.59 5.24 33.15
N GLU A 144 52.72 4.26 33.39
CA GLU A 144 51.77 4.28 34.50
C GLU A 144 52.46 4.21 35.86
N ALA A 145 53.64 3.58 35.94
CA ALA A 145 54.43 3.49 37.16
C ALA A 145 55.19 4.79 37.54
N ILE A 146 55.09 5.86 36.74
CA ILE A 146 55.80 7.13 37.00
C ILE A 146 55.27 7.82 38.27
N ASN A 147 56.18 8.27 39.13
CA ASN A 147 55.87 9.12 40.28
C ASN A 147 55.41 10.51 39.82
N PHE A 148 54.33 11.00 40.41
CA PHE A 148 53.75 12.31 40.12
C PHE A 148 53.32 13.01 41.40
N ILE A 149 53.06 14.31 41.31
CA ILE A 149 52.51 15.12 42.39
C ILE A 149 51.16 15.70 41.95
N GLU A 150 50.24 15.89 42.89
CA GLU A 150 48.96 16.53 42.61
C GLU A 150 49.15 18.04 42.38
N ASP A 151 48.53 18.60 41.34
CA ASP A 151 48.56 20.05 41.10
C ASP A 151 47.62 20.78 42.06
N MET A 152 48.18 21.52 43.01
CA MET A 152 47.40 22.27 44.01
C MET A 152 46.62 23.46 43.43
N ASP A 153 46.90 23.87 42.20
CA ASP A 153 46.09 24.83 41.45
C ASP A 153 44.88 24.11 40.84
N THR A 154 43.76 24.14 41.58
CA THR A 154 42.53 23.42 41.21
C THR A 154 41.94 23.88 39.88
N GLU A 155 42.05 25.17 39.52
CA GLU A 155 41.53 25.66 38.23
C GLU A 155 42.35 25.11 37.06
N ARG A 156 43.68 25.14 37.16
CA ARG A 156 44.56 24.58 36.13
C ARG A 156 44.42 23.07 36.04
N ARG A 157 44.31 22.41 37.19
CA ARG A 157 44.11 20.95 37.28
C ARG A 157 42.81 20.53 36.62
N ASP A 158 41.68 21.14 37.00
CA ASP A 158 40.37 20.83 36.43
C ASP A 158 40.31 21.17 34.94
N LYS A 159 40.94 22.27 34.51
CA LYS A 159 41.02 22.61 33.07
C LYS A 159 41.73 21.52 32.27
N ASN A 160 42.86 21.00 32.75
CA ASN A 160 43.62 19.96 32.05
C ASN A 160 42.90 18.60 32.10
N PHE A 161 42.31 18.21 33.23
CA PHE A 161 41.51 16.98 33.31
C PHE A 161 40.21 17.05 32.51
N ASN A 162 39.56 18.21 32.43
CA ASN A 162 38.38 18.40 31.56
C ASN A 162 38.76 18.40 30.07
N ALA A 163 39.94 18.91 29.73
CA ALA A 163 40.49 18.78 28.37
C ALA A 163 40.82 17.30 28.05
N LEU A 164 41.35 16.53 29.01
CA LEU A 164 41.54 15.06 28.93
C LEU A 164 40.22 14.30 28.78
N LYS A 165 39.16 14.70 29.50
CA LYS A 165 37.81 14.11 29.35
C LYS A 165 37.19 14.41 27.98
N LYS A 166 37.49 15.58 27.39
CA LYS A 166 37.14 15.87 25.99
C LYS A 166 37.92 14.97 25.00
N THR A 167 39.05 14.43 25.40
CA THR A 167 39.88 13.50 24.61
C THR A 167 39.53 12.04 24.82
N GLU A 168 39.12 11.65 26.02
CA GLU A 168 38.44 10.36 26.24
C GLU A 168 37.11 10.32 25.47
N THR A 169 36.53 11.48 25.12
CA THR A 169 35.42 11.55 24.14
C THR A 169 35.84 11.47 22.67
N HIS A 170 37.13 11.26 22.37
CA HIS A 170 37.60 10.92 21.04
C HIS A 170 37.95 9.42 20.87
N ASP A 171 38.16 8.68 21.96
CA ASP A 171 38.06 7.21 21.97
C ASP A 171 36.66 6.71 22.40
N THR A 172 35.74 7.64 22.67
CA THR A 172 34.32 7.37 22.43
C THR A 172 33.96 7.50 20.96
N THR A 173 34.87 7.64 19.98
CA THR A 173 34.42 7.47 18.58
C THR A 173 34.16 6.01 18.18
N GLU A 174 34.37 5.03 19.07
CA GLU A 174 33.71 3.71 18.97
C GLU A 174 32.57 3.52 19.98
N ASN A 175 32.51 4.19 21.14
CA ASN A 175 31.35 4.08 22.05
C ASN A 175 30.23 5.13 21.88
N VAL A 176 30.53 6.25 21.21
CA VAL A 176 29.62 7.25 20.63
C VAL A 176 29.40 6.97 19.14
N ARG A 177 30.27 6.21 18.44
CA ARG A 177 29.78 5.49 17.24
C ARG A 177 28.93 4.30 17.62
N VAL A 178 29.14 3.54 18.69
CA VAL A 178 28.21 2.45 19.06
C VAL A 178 26.96 2.98 19.77
N GLN A 179 27.00 4.14 20.45
CA GLN A 179 25.78 4.83 20.88
C GLN A 179 25.07 5.60 19.74
N ASN A 180 25.77 6.12 18.72
CA ASN A 180 25.12 6.69 17.52
C ASN A 180 24.84 5.67 16.39
N THR A 181 25.35 4.44 16.49
CA THR A 181 24.97 3.31 15.62
C THR A 181 23.89 2.46 16.28
N ILE A 182 23.54 2.75 17.55
CA ILE A 182 22.26 2.34 18.10
C ILE A 182 21.63 3.52 18.84
N SER A 183 21.25 4.55 18.07
CA SER A 183 19.98 5.19 18.40
C SER A 183 18.98 4.03 18.56
N THR A 184 18.29 3.95 19.70
CA THR A 184 17.06 3.18 19.72
C THR A 184 16.17 3.85 18.69
N MET A 185 16.17 3.32 17.47
CA MET A 185 15.35 3.79 16.36
C MET A 185 13.92 3.81 16.87
N ASN A 186 13.41 4.98 17.22
CA ASN A 186 12.12 5.04 17.87
C ASN A 186 11.06 4.82 16.79
N LYS A 187 10.47 3.63 16.73
CA LYS A 187 9.40 3.26 15.80
C LYS A 187 8.06 3.15 16.52
N GLY A 188 7.98 3.63 17.76
CA GLY A 188 6.86 3.38 18.65
C GLY A 188 6.69 1.89 19.00
N SER A 189 5.46 1.45 19.23
CA SER A 189 5.14 0.09 19.67
C SER A 189 5.45 -0.95 18.60
N GLU A 190 6.32 -1.90 18.93
CA GLU A 190 6.72 -2.99 18.01
C GLU A 190 6.43 -4.37 18.60
N TRP A 191 6.18 -5.34 17.71
CA TRP A 191 6.06 -6.75 18.08
C TRP A 191 7.41 -7.30 18.53
N ARG A 192 7.49 -7.67 19.82
CA ARG A 192 8.67 -8.26 20.47
C ARG A 192 8.29 -9.59 21.12
N LYS A 193 9.23 -10.51 21.29
CA LYS A 193 8.97 -11.80 21.97
C LYS A 193 9.18 -11.68 23.46
N TRP A 194 8.12 -11.93 24.21
CA TRP A 194 8.11 -11.91 25.68
C TRP A 194 7.94 -13.30 26.23
N ASN A 195 8.62 -13.60 27.32
CA ASN A 195 8.38 -14.78 28.13
C ASN A 195 7.98 -14.37 29.54
N PHE A 196 6.78 -14.77 29.97
CA PHE A 196 6.20 -14.29 31.23
C PHE A 196 6.43 -15.20 32.43
N HIS A 197 6.86 -16.44 32.21
CA HIS A 197 6.98 -17.44 33.26
C HIS A 197 8.22 -18.28 32.95
N VAL A 198 9.32 -18.00 33.64
CA VAL A 198 10.55 -18.80 33.57
C VAL A 198 11.14 -18.94 34.96
N HIS A 199 11.32 -20.17 35.43
CA HIS A 199 12.07 -20.45 36.66
C HIS A 199 13.58 -20.51 36.37
N THR A 200 14.39 -20.15 37.36
CA THR A 200 15.86 -20.23 37.26
C THR A 200 16.43 -21.27 38.23
N LYS A 201 17.72 -21.60 38.07
CA LYS A 201 18.43 -22.52 38.97
C LYS A 201 18.32 -22.05 40.43
N GLY A 202 18.09 -23.00 41.32
CA GLY A 202 17.87 -22.75 42.74
C GLY A 202 16.47 -22.24 43.07
N THR A 203 15.48 -22.44 42.19
CA THR A 203 14.06 -22.24 42.53
C THR A 203 13.65 -23.18 43.68
N ASN A 204 12.82 -22.68 44.59
CA ASN A 204 12.45 -23.42 45.80
C ASN A 204 11.65 -24.70 45.50
N LYS A 205 10.93 -24.77 44.37
CA LYS A 205 10.17 -25.97 43.96
C LYS A 205 10.67 -26.52 42.62
N ASN A 206 10.84 -27.84 42.56
CA ASN A 206 11.15 -28.60 41.33
C ASN A 206 12.39 -28.12 40.53
N ASP A 207 13.49 -27.73 41.17
CA ASP A 207 14.75 -27.45 40.46
C ASP A 207 15.31 -28.73 39.80
N GLN A 208 15.30 -28.79 38.46
CA GLN A 208 15.83 -29.89 37.64
C GLN A 208 16.88 -29.40 36.63
N PHE A 209 17.54 -28.26 36.90
CA PHE A 209 18.55 -27.68 36.02
C PHE A 209 19.92 -28.36 36.19
N SER A 210 20.55 -28.73 35.07
CA SER A 210 21.78 -29.52 35.00
C SER A 210 23.07 -28.75 35.30
N SER A 211 23.09 -27.43 35.09
CA SER A 211 24.27 -26.60 35.33
C SER A 211 24.72 -26.74 36.78
N PRO A 212 26.02 -26.82 37.06
CA PRO A 212 26.54 -27.04 38.42
C PRO A 212 26.33 -25.84 39.33
N ASN A 213 26.45 -24.61 38.81
CA ASN A 213 26.27 -23.36 39.56
C ASN A 213 25.36 -22.37 38.82
N MET A 214 25.05 -21.24 39.46
CA MET A 214 24.12 -20.24 38.96
C MET A 214 24.69 -19.42 37.79
N ASP A 215 26.00 -19.18 37.77
CA ASP A 215 26.66 -18.41 36.71
C ASP A 215 26.68 -19.22 35.40
N GLU A 216 27.04 -20.51 35.45
CA GLU A 216 26.93 -21.42 34.30
C GLU A 216 25.49 -21.57 33.80
N PHE A 217 24.52 -21.58 34.71
CA PHE A 217 23.11 -21.57 34.32
C PHE A 217 22.75 -20.29 33.56
N PHE A 218 23.13 -19.12 34.06
CA PHE A 218 22.81 -17.85 33.38
C PHE A 218 23.54 -17.71 32.04
N TYR A 219 24.74 -18.28 31.91
CA TYR A 219 25.40 -18.41 30.62
C TYR A 219 24.51 -19.14 29.59
N VAL A 220 24.05 -20.36 29.91
CA VAL A 220 23.15 -21.14 29.04
C VAL A 220 21.82 -20.43 28.83
N PHE A 221 21.27 -19.82 29.88
CA PHE A 221 20.00 -19.10 29.87
C PHE A 221 20.02 -17.95 28.86
N PHE A 222 21.00 -17.05 28.93
CA PHE A 222 21.06 -15.90 28.04
C PHE A 222 21.45 -16.28 26.61
N LYS A 223 22.30 -17.30 26.41
CA LYS A 223 22.55 -17.87 25.08
C LYS A 223 21.25 -18.35 24.43
N LYS A 224 20.44 -19.10 25.15
CA LYS A 224 19.12 -19.55 24.65
C LYS A 224 18.13 -18.41 24.43
N ALA A 225 18.17 -17.37 25.27
CA ALA A 225 17.34 -16.18 25.06
C ALA A 225 17.70 -15.49 23.73
N ILE A 226 18.99 -15.32 23.43
CA ILE A 226 19.49 -14.77 22.16
C ILE A 226 19.09 -15.66 20.98
N GLU A 227 19.35 -16.98 21.07
CA GLU A 227 19.01 -17.96 20.02
C GLU A 227 17.52 -17.92 19.65
N ASN A 228 16.64 -17.72 20.63
CA ASN A 228 15.19 -17.64 20.42
C ASN A 228 14.69 -16.21 20.12
N GLY A 229 15.56 -15.21 20.18
CA GLY A 229 15.23 -13.79 19.99
C GLY A 229 14.25 -13.26 21.05
N ILE A 230 14.46 -13.61 22.32
CA ILE A 230 13.64 -13.14 23.44
C ILE A 230 14.14 -11.78 23.91
N GLU A 231 13.21 -10.82 24.02
CA GLU A 231 13.53 -9.42 24.35
C GLU A 231 12.98 -9.01 25.73
N ALA A 232 12.11 -9.82 26.34
CA ALA A 232 11.60 -9.59 27.68
C ALA A 232 11.40 -10.90 28.44
N ILE A 233 11.78 -10.93 29.71
CA ILE A 233 11.81 -12.13 30.54
C ILE A 233 11.25 -11.85 31.95
N GLY A 234 10.18 -12.58 32.28
CA GLY A 234 9.61 -12.66 33.62
C GLY A 234 10.29 -13.75 34.46
N ILE A 235 11.19 -13.35 35.35
CA ILE A 235 11.86 -14.28 36.26
C ILE A 235 10.89 -14.69 37.35
N THR A 236 10.52 -15.97 37.37
CA THR A 236 9.47 -16.50 38.23
C THR A 236 10.03 -17.20 39.45
N ASP A 237 9.59 -16.76 40.62
CA ASP A 237 9.99 -17.36 41.90
C ASP A 237 8.80 -17.49 42.85
N TYR A 238 8.86 -18.49 43.73
CA TYR A 238 7.77 -18.83 44.65
C TYR A 238 7.84 -17.97 45.90
N PHE A 239 6.88 -17.06 46.09
CA PHE A 239 6.79 -16.17 47.25
C PHE A 239 8.07 -15.36 47.55
N SER A 240 8.88 -15.08 46.54
CA SER A 240 10.24 -14.54 46.68
C SER A 240 10.65 -13.71 45.45
N LEU A 241 11.71 -12.92 45.58
CA LEU A 241 12.36 -12.17 44.49
C LEU A 241 13.86 -12.50 44.35
N ASP A 242 14.36 -13.46 45.12
CA ASP A 242 15.80 -13.73 45.21
C ASP A 242 16.37 -14.08 43.84
N ARG A 243 15.70 -14.94 43.08
CA ARG A 243 16.11 -15.32 41.72
C ARG A 243 16.09 -14.18 40.70
N TYR A 244 15.15 -13.23 40.83
CA TYR A 244 15.14 -12.03 40.00
C TYR A 244 16.35 -11.14 40.31
N LYS A 245 16.65 -10.91 41.59
CA LYS A 245 17.83 -10.15 42.02
C LYS A 245 19.13 -10.78 41.53
N ASP A 246 19.21 -12.11 41.54
CA ASP A 246 20.35 -12.84 41.01
C ASP A 246 20.54 -12.62 39.50
N ALA A 247 19.45 -12.66 38.71
CA ALA A 247 19.51 -12.39 37.28
C ALA A 247 19.95 -10.94 36.96
N VAL A 248 19.40 -9.95 37.70
CA VAL A 248 19.79 -8.54 37.54
C VAL A 248 21.26 -8.33 37.91
N ARG A 249 21.73 -8.96 39.00
CA ARG A 249 23.14 -8.91 39.39
C ARG A 249 24.04 -9.50 38.31
N TYR A 250 23.69 -10.68 37.78
CA TYR A 250 24.44 -11.32 36.71
C TYR A 250 24.56 -10.43 35.46
N VAL A 251 23.47 -9.78 35.03
CA VAL A 251 23.49 -8.84 33.90
C VAL A 251 24.32 -7.59 34.19
N SER A 252 24.28 -7.07 35.43
CA SER A 252 25.09 -5.91 35.81
C SER A 252 26.59 -6.21 35.82
N GLU A 253 26.97 -7.45 36.14
CA GLU A 253 28.35 -7.93 36.21
C GLU A 253 28.81 -8.59 34.90
N ILE A 254 27.97 -8.63 33.86
CA ILE A 254 28.17 -9.49 32.68
C ILE A 254 29.48 -9.24 31.92
N GLU A 255 29.97 -8.00 31.94
CA GLU A 255 31.24 -7.62 31.29
C GLU A 255 32.47 -8.18 32.00
N SER A 256 32.35 -8.47 33.29
CA SER A 256 33.40 -9.09 34.12
C SER A 256 33.40 -10.61 34.08
N LYS A 257 32.41 -11.23 33.41
CA LYS A 257 32.27 -12.69 33.33
C LYS A 257 33.21 -13.26 32.26
N ILE A 258 34.25 -13.95 32.71
CA ILE A 258 35.28 -14.59 31.86
C ILE A 258 35.25 -16.11 31.97
N ASP A 259 35.66 -16.79 30.90
CA ASP A 259 35.94 -18.21 30.90
C ASP A 259 37.31 -18.43 31.55
N GLU A 260 37.33 -19.11 32.69
CA GLU A 260 38.55 -19.35 33.47
C GLU A 260 39.63 -20.10 32.67
N SER A 261 39.23 -20.92 31.69
CA SER A 261 40.14 -21.74 30.88
C SER A 261 40.79 -20.98 29.71
N THR A 262 40.07 -20.03 29.11
CA THR A 262 40.53 -19.27 27.95
C THR A 262 40.92 -17.83 28.29
N GLN A 263 40.58 -17.35 29.50
CA GLN A 263 40.71 -15.96 29.95
C GLN A 263 39.99 -14.95 29.04
N GLN A 264 39.04 -15.41 28.23
CA GLN A 264 38.23 -14.58 27.34
C GLN A 264 36.86 -14.28 27.95
N LYS A 265 36.20 -13.20 27.52
CA LYS A 265 34.82 -12.89 27.90
C LYS A 265 33.89 -14.05 27.54
N LEU A 266 32.97 -14.40 28.44
CA LEU A 266 31.96 -15.46 28.20
C LEU A 266 30.99 -15.09 27.07
N PHE A 267 30.72 -13.79 26.88
CA PHE A 267 29.86 -13.28 25.83
C PHE A 267 30.63 -12.30 24.94
N THR A 268 30.29 -12.29 23.65
CA THR A 268 30.80 -11.26 22.73
C THR A 268 30.20 -9.89 23.07
N ASP A 269 30.84 -8.80 22.64
CA ASP A 269 30.33 -7.44 22.94
C ASP A 269 28.92 -7.20 22.34
N VAL A 270 28.62 -7.82 21.20
CA VAL A 270 27.28 -7.78 20.58
C VAL A 270 26.25 -8.52 21.47
N GLU A 271 26.60 -9.69 22.00
CA GLU A 271 25.72 -10.45 22.88
C GLU A 271 25.50 -9.75 24.21
N ILE A 272 26.55 -9.15 24.79
CA ILE A 272 26.44 -8.34 26.01
C ILE A 272 25.44 -7.20 25.79
N LEU A 273 25.52 -6.51 24.65
CA LEU A 273 24.62 -5.42 24.32
C LEU A 273 23.16 -5.91 24.11
N ILE A 274 22.96 -7.07 23.49
CA ILE A 274 21.63 -7.69 23.38
C ILE A 274 21.09 -8.03 24.76
N ILE A 275 21.88 -8.68 25.61
CA ILE A 275 21.46 -9.11 26.95
C ILE A 275 21.11 -7.91 27.84
N LYS A 276 21.93 -6.84 27.82
CA LYS A 276 21.66 -5.60 28.55
C LYS A 276 20.36 -4.91 28.09
N LYS A 277 19.89 -5.17 26.86
CA LYS A 277 18.61 -4.66 26.33
C LYS A 277 17.40 -5.54 26.65
N ILE A 278 17.60 -6.77 27.13
CA ILE A 278 16.49 -7.64 27.53
C ILE A 278 15.78 -7.02 28.73
N PHE A 279 14.48 -6.80 28.61
CA PHE A 279 13.66 -6.31 29.71
C PHE A 279 13.36 -7.43 30.70
N ILE A 280 14.13 -7.47 31.80
CA ILE A 280 13.96 -8.43 32.88
C ILE A 280 13.00 -7.84 33.91
N PHE A 281 11.94 -8.58 34.24
CA PHE A 281 10.96 -8.17 35.24
C PHE A 281 10.66 -9.30 36.24
N PRO A 282 10.34 -8.95 37.50
CA PRO A 282 9.99 -9.92 38.52
C PRO A 282 8.59 -10.49 38.32
N ASN A 283 8.45 -11.81 38.44
CA ASN A 283 7.18 -12.51 38.54
C ASN A 283 7.15 -13.33 39.84
N VAL A 284 6.28 -12.98 40.77
CA VAL A 284 6.10 -13.76 42.00
C VAL A 284 4.93 -14.71 41.83
N GLU A 285 5.21 -16.00 41.94
CA GLU A 285 4.19 -17.05 41.92
C GLU A 285 3.66 -17.31 43.33
N LEU A 286 2.35 -17.22 43.48
CA LEU A 286 1.58 -17.45 44.69
C LEU A 286 0.67 -18.68 44.52
N ARG A 287 0.39 -19.35 45.63
CA ARG A 287 -0.57 -20.45 45.69
C ARG A 287 -1.74 -20.06 46.58
N MET A 288 -2.95 -20.14 46.04
CA MET A 288 -4.17 -19.62 46.68
C MET A 288 -5.23 -20.72 46.90
N LEU A 289 -5.96 -20.61 48.01
CA LEU A 289 -7.19 -21.37 48.26
C LEU A 289 -8.44 -20.80 47.55
N PRO A 290 -9.46 -21.62 47.26
CA PRO A 290 -9.57 -23.05 47.55
C PRO A 290 -8.76 -23.92 46.60
N SER A 291 -8.48 -25.16 47.00
CA SER A 291 -7.88 -26.15 46.11
C SER A 291 -8.90 -26.61 45.06
N THR A 292 -8.40 -26.92 43.86
CA THR A 292 -9.14 -27.58 42.79
C THR A 292 -9.62 -28.97 43.23
N ASP A 293 -10.49 -29.56 42.42
CA ASP A 293 -11.03 -30.92 42.50
C ASP A 293 -9.95 -32.02 42.56
N ARG A 294 -8.68 -31.68 42.31
CA ARG A 294 -7.50 -32.56 42.41
C ARG A 294 -6.58 -32.22 43.59
N ALA A 295 -7.08 -31.49 44.59
CA ALA A 295 -6.31 -30.98 45.74
C ALA A 295 -5.10 -30.13 45.35
N ARG A 296 -5.11 -29.48 44.18
CA ARG A 296 -4.06 -28.54 43.75
C ARG A 296 -4.50 -27.11 44.01
N LEU A 297 -3.58 -26.27 44.43
CA LEU A 297 -3.85 -24.86 44.71
C LEU A 297 -3.91 -24.05 43.41
N ILE A 298 -4.65 -22.95 43.42
CA ILE A 298 -4.76 -22.05 42.26
C ILE A 298 -3.48 -21.23 42.14
N ASN A 299 -2.91 -21.17 40.93
CA ASN A 299 -1.71 -20.38 40.66
C ASN A 299 -2.07 -18.95 40.30
N ILE A 300 -1.49 -18.01 41.04
CA ILE A 300 -1.58 -16.58 40.78
C ILE A 300 -0.16 -16.04 40.63
N HIS A 301 0.05 -15.23 39.61
CA HIS A 301 1.32 -14.59 39.34
C HIS A 301 1.15 -13.07 39.50
N CYS A 302 2.08 -12.46 40.23
CA CYS A 302 2.17 -11.01 40.38
C CYS A 302 3.43 -10.53 39.66
N ILE A 303 3.23 -9.87 38.53
CA ILE A 303 4.32 -9.20 37.80
C ILE A 303 4.48 -7.79 38.33
N PHE A 304 5.71 -7.41 38.70
CA PHE A 304 5.97 -6.09 39.26
C PHE A 304 6.79 -5.19 38.36
N ASN A 305 6.55 -3.89 38.49
CA ASN A 305 7.38 -2.86 37.90
C ASN A 305 8.81 -2.91 38.50
N PRO A 306 9.88 -3.10 37.70
CA PRO A 306 11.24 -3.24 38.23
C PRO A 306 11.71 -2.14 39.22
N PRO A 307 11.45 -0.83 38.99
CA PRO A 307 11.79 0.21 39.96
C PRO A 307 11.02 0.12 41.30
N TYR A 308 9.89 -0.59 41.33
CA TYR A 308 9.07 -0.75 42.53
C TYR A 308 9.57 -1.88 43.45
N VAL A 309 10.53 -2.69 43.01
CA VAL A 309 11.03 -3.87 43.74
C VAL A 309 11.49 -3.57 45.16
N GLN A 310 12.11 -2.41 45.38
CA GLN A 310 12.61 -2.00 46.71
C GLN A 310 11.51 -1.79 47.76
N HIS A 311 10.26 -1.57 47.34
CA HIS A 311 9.12 -1.33 48.23
C HIS A 311 8.33 -2.60 48.57
N LEU A 312 8.52 -3.69 47.80
CA LEU A 312 7.70 -4.90 47.90
C LEU A 312 7.79 -5.63 49.23
N GLU A 313 8.91 -5.52 49.96
CA GLU A 313 9.04 -6.14 51.27
C GLU A 313 7.99 -5.60 52.26
N ASN A 314 7.76 -4.29 52.25
CA ASN A 314 6.79 -3.64 53.13
C ASN A 314 5.37 -3.69 52.55
N ASP A 315 5.25 -3.41 51.26
CA ASP A 315 3.96 -3.19 50.60
C ASP A 315 3.26 -4.49 50.21
N PHE A 316 3.98 -5.61 50.09
CA PHE A 316 3.45 -6.89 49.60
C PHE A 316 3.78 -8.06 50.54
N PHE A 317 5.07 -8.41 50.71
CA PHE A 317 5.49 -9.58 51.49
C PHE A 317 5.13 -9.46 52.98
N GLY A 318 5.32 -8.28 53.58
CA GLY A 318 4.99 -8.01 54.98
C GLY A 318 3.49 -7.79 55.28
N HIS A 319 2.67 -7.65 54.24
CA HIS A 319 1.24 -7.35 54.31
C HIS A 319 0.35 -8.59 54.12
N LEU A 320 0.79 -9.54 53.30
CA LEU A 320 0.06 -10.80 53.09
C LEU A 320 0.40 -11.82 54.17
N SER A 321 -0.61 -12.58 54.58
CA SER A 321 -0.48 -13.69 55.54
C SER A 321 -1.22 -14.93 55.06
N ASN A 322 -0.84 -16.09 55.58
CA ASN A 322 -1.64 -17.31 55.43
C ASN A 322 -2.85 -17.29 56.39
N GLN A 323 -3.65 -18.35 56.37
CA GLN A 323 -4.83 -18.51 57.25
C GLN A 323 -4.50 -18.49 58.75
N ASP A 324 -3.25 -18.82 59.11
CA ASP A 324 -2.76 -18.85 60.50
C ASP A 324 -2.20 -17.48 60.95
N GLY A 325 -2.30 -16.44 60.11
CA GLY A 325 -1.77 -15.11 60.38
C GLY A 325 -0.24 -14.99 60.22
N ILE A 326 0.41 -16.01 59.66
CA ILE A 326 1.86 -16.00 59.41
C ILE A 326 2.15 -15.20 58.16
N LYS A 327 3.05 -14.23 58.26
CA LYS A 327 3.40 -13.30 57.19
C LYS A 327 4.17 -13.97 56.05
N MET A 328 3.94 -13.50 54.84
CA MET A 328 4.58 -13.95 53.59
C MET A 328 5.97 -13.31 53.40
N ASN A 329 6.78 -13.24 54.45
CA ASN A 329 8.17 -12.77 54.37
C ASN A 329 9.14 -13.88 54.80
N ARG A 330 10.44 -13.69 54.56
CA ARG A 330 11.45 -14.74 54.80
C ARG A 330 11.41 -15.29 56.23
N HIS A 331 11.31 -14.41 57.22
CA HIS A 331 11.20 -14.80 58.62
C HIS A 331 9.93 -15.60 58.90
N GLY A 332 8.77 -15.14 58.43
CA GLY A 332 7.49 -15.83 58.60
C GLY A 332 7.49 -17.21 57.96
N LEU A 333 8.06 -17.35 56.77
CA LEU A 333 8.17 -18.64 56.05
C LEU A 333 9.11 -19.63 56.77
N ILE A 334 10.21 -19.17 57.35
CA ILE A 334 11.10 -20.01 58.18
C ILE A 334 10.37 -20.51 59.43
N GLU A 335 9.69 -19.61 60.15
CA GLU A 335 8.93 -19.96 61.34
C GLU A 335 7.77 -20.91 61.02
N TYR A 336 7.11 -20.72 59.88
CA TYR A 336 6.08 -21.66 59.41
C TYR A 336 6.66 -23.05 59.14
N GLY A 337 7.77 -23.12 58.41
CA GLY A 337 8.47 -24.38 58.14
C GLY A 337 8.94 -25.08 59.41
N ARG A 338 9.42 -24.33 60.41
CA ARG A 338 9.79 -24.85 61.72
C ARG A 338 8.60 -25.42 62.49
N GLY A 339 7.44 -24.77 62.39
CA GLY A 339 6.19 -25.26 62.97
C GLY A 339 5.71 -26.57 62.34
N LEU A 340 5.95 -26.75 61.04
CA LEU A 340 5.58 -27.95 60.29
C LEU A 340 6.53 -29.14 60.53
N ASP A 341 7.83 -28.90 60.68
CA ASP A 341 8.82 -29.93 61.00
C ASP A 341 9.96 -29.37 61.88
N GLN A 342 9.93 -29.75 63.15
CA GLN A 342 10.89 -29.28 64.15
C GLN A 342 12.29 -29.89 63.98
N ASN A 343 12.45 -30.96 63.21
CA ASN A 343 13.71 -31.68 63.04
C ASN A 343 14.58 -31.13 61.90
N LEU A 344 14.13 -30.09 61.19
CA LEU A 344 14.90 -29.50 60.10
C LEU A 344 16.13 -28.74 60.63
N PRO A 345 17.36 -29.08 60.15
CA PRO A 345 18.62 -28.66 60.77
C PRO A 345 19.09 -27.24 60.39
N SER A 346 18.55 -26.66 59.31
CA SER A 346 19.00 -25.36 58.78
C SER A 346 17.80 -24.48 58.39
N ASP A 347 17.99 -23.16 58.48
CA ASP A 347 16.96 -22.19 58.11
C ASP A 347 16.58 -22.24 56.63
N ASP A 348 17.49 -22.61 55.72
CA ASP A 348 17.15 -22.76 54.29
C ASP A 348 16.18 -23.94 54.03
N LEU A 349 16.40 -25.07 54.70
CA LEU A 349 15.47 -26.21 54.64
C LEU A 349 14.11 -25.88 55.28
N ARG A 350 14.10 -25.11 56.37
CA ARG A 350 12.86 -24.61 56.99
C ARG A 350 12.13 -23.65 56.06
N TYR A 351 12.84 -22.70 55.46
CA TYR A 351 12.29 -21.77 54.48
C TYR A 351 11.65 -22.51 53.31
N LYS A 352 12.35 -23.48 52.71
CA LYS A 352 11.84 -24.32 51.63
C LYS A 352 10.57 -25.08 52.04
N LYS A 353 10.57 -25.70 53.23
CA LYS A 353 9.39 -26.39 53.78
C LYS A 353 8.21 -25.42 53.99
N GLY A 354 8.48 -24.21 54.45
CA GLY A 354 7.50 -23.13 54.57
C GLY A 354 6.89 -22.77 53.21
N VAL A 355 7.72 -22.45 52.22
CA VAL A 355 7.31 -22.14 50.82
C VAL A 355 6.50 -23.28 50.18
N ASP A 356 6.83 -24.53 50.47
CA ASP A 356 6.10 -25.70 49.95
C ASP A 356 4.64 -25.75 50.41
N ASN A 357 4.38 -25.32 51.65
CA ASN A 357 3.07 -25.43 52.31
C ASN A 357 2.35 -24.09 52.47
N PHE A 358 2.99 -22.96 52.16
CA PHE A 358 2.39 -21.64 52.32
C PHE A 358 1.29 -21.41 51.28
N THR A 359 0.14 -20.94 51.74
CA THR A 359 -1.01 -20.62 50.89
C THR A 359 -1.65 -19.32 51.34
N ILE A 360 -2.12 -18.52 50.39
CA ILE A 360 -2.87 -17.29 50.65
C ILE A 360 -4.36 -17.49 50.40
N ASP A 361 -5.19 -16.65 51.02
CA ASP A 361 -6.60 -16.54 50.69
C ASP A 361 -6.89 -15.36 49.74
N LEU A 362 -8.01 -15.45 49.02
CA LEU A 362 -8.44 -14.41 48.08
C LEU A 362 -8.77 -13.07 48.76
N LYS A 363 -9.21 -13.13 50.02
CA LYS A 363 -9.66 -11.95 50.77
C LYS A 363 -8.49 -11.01 51.06
N SER A 364 -7.37 -11.55 51.54
CA SER A 364 -6.15 -10.81 51.85
C SER A 364 -5.60 -10.10 50.60
N LEU A 365 -5.62 -10.78 49.45
CA LEU A 365 -5.19 -10.18 48.19
C LEU A 365 -6.14 -9.07 47.71
N LYS A 366 -7.47 -9.27 47.85
CA LYS A 366 -8.48 -8.23 47.55
C LYS A 366 -8.31 -6.99 48.42
N GLU A 367 -8.11 -7.18 49.73
CA GLU A 367 -7.89 -6.08 50.68
C GLU A 367 -6.61 -5.30 50.35
N LEU A 368 -5.53 -5.99 49.98
CA LEU A 368 -4.30 -5.33 49.55
C LEU A 368 -4.53 -4.47 48.30
N ILE A 369 -5.19 -5.00 47.27
CA ILE A 369 -5.48 -4.26 46.03
C ILE A 369 -6.38 -3.05 46.28
N ALA A 370 -7.35 -3.18 47.19
CA ALA A 370 -8.29 -2.11 47.52
C ALA A 370 -7.64 -0.98 48.33
N ASN A 371 -6.75 -1.33 49.28
CA ASN A 371 -6.19 -0.38 50.23
C ASN A 371 -4.85 0.22 49.78
N ASN A 372 -4.08 -0.48 48.93
CA ASN A 372 -2.78 -0.02 48.48
C ASN A 372 -2.80 0.39 46.99
N LYS A 373 -2.98 1.69 46.76
CA LYS A 373 -2.98 2.27 45.41
C LYS A 373 -1.62 2.09 44.69
N ASN A 374 -0.51 2.24 45.40
CA ASN A 374 0.83 2.12 44.81
C ASN A 374 1.11 0.68 44.33
N PHE A 375 0.71 -0.32 45.11
CA PHE A 375 0.76 -1.73 44.70
C PHE A 375 -0.07 -1.95 43.43
N LYS A 376 -1.32 -1.47 43.40
CA LYS A 376 -2.22 -1.61 42.25
C LYS A 376 -1.66 -0.96 40.98
N GLU A 377 -0.93 0.15 41.09
CA GLU A 377 -0.34 0.84 39.94
C GLU A 377 0.93 0.16 39.41
N ASN A 378 1.62 -0.65 40.22
CA ASN A 378 2.91 -1.28 39.90
C ASN A 378 2.87 -2.81 39.85
N CYS A 379 1.68 -3.41 39.80
CA CYS A 379 1.46 -4.85 39.76
C CYS A 379 0.47 -5.24 38.66
N ILE A 380 0.80 -6.29 37.91
CA ILE A 380 -0.10 -6.97 36.97
C ILE A 380 -0.35 -8.38 37.49
N ILE A 381 -1.61 -8.70 37.78
CA ILE A 381 -2.01 -10.00 38.30
C ILE A 381 -2.43 -10.90 37.15
N ILE A 382 -1.88 -12.11 37.13
CA ILE A 382 -2.18 -13.14 36.13
C ILE A 382 -2.68 -14.40 36.84
N VAL A 383 -3.74 -14.99 36.32
CA VAL A 383 -4.30 -16.24 36.86
C VAL A 383 -4.18 -17.35 35.81
N SER A 384 -3.77 -18.54 36.25
CA SER A 384 -3.78 -19.75 35.40
C SER A 384 -5.22 -20.17 35.08
N ASN A 385 -5.49 -20.52 33.81
CA ASN A 385 -6.79 -21.06 33.39
C ASN A 385 -6.73 -22.56 33.06
N SER A 386 -5.83 -23.31 33.70
CA SER A 386 -5.72 -24.75 33.54
C SER A 386 -6.80 -25.52 34.30
N ASN A 387 -7.22 -26.67 33.76
CA ASN A 387 -8.15 -27.61 34.42
C ASN A 387 -7.52 -28.39 35.60
N ASN A 388 -6.26 -28.11 35.96
CA ASN A 388 -5.56 -28.80 37.05
C ASN A 388 -5.31 -27.87 38.25
N ASP A 389 -4.76 -26.68 37.98
CA ASP A 389 -4.27 -25.71 38.97
C ASP A 389 -4.65 -24.26 38.61
N GLY A 390 -5.66 -24.11 37.76
CA GLY A 390 -6.22 -22.82 37.35
C GLY A 390 -7.66 -22.60 37.81
N ALA A 391 -8.14 -21.38 37.64
CA ALA A 391 -9.49 -20.98 38.06
C ALA A 391 -10.63 -21.69 37.32
N SER A 392 -10.36 -22.30 36.14
CA SER A 392 -11.33 -23.12 35.40
C SER A 392 -11.59 -24.48 36.05
N ALA A 393 -10.65 -25.04 36.81
CA ALA A 393 -10.82 -26.32 37.50
C ALA A 393 -11.99 -26.31 38.51
N ILE A 394 -12.33 -25.14 39.05
CA ILE A 394 -13.47 -24.95 39.97
C ILE A 394 -14.81 -25.36 39.31
N GLN A 395 -14.90 -25.39 37.97
CA GLN A 395 -16.09 -25.86 37.23
C GLN A 395 -16.42 -27.34 37.44
N LYS A 396 -15.48 -28.17 37.91
CA LYS A 396 -15.72 -29.60 38.14
C LYS A 396 -16.23 -29.94 39.53
N HIS A 397 -16.25 -28.98 40.45
CA HIS A 397 -16.92 -29.16 41.74
C HIS A 397 -18.46 -29.26 41.60
N TYR A 398 -19.02 -28.89 40.45
CA TYR A 398 -20.44 -29.04 40.14
C TYR A 398 -20.88 -30.51 40.13
N ASP A 399 -19.99 -31.44 39.74
CA ASP A 399 -20.29 -32.88 39.69
C ASP A 399 -20.29 -33.54 41.09
N LEU A 400 -19.74 -32.87 42.11
CA LEU A 400 -19.57 -33.40 43.48
C LEU A 400 -20.65 -32.90 44.46
N PHE A 401 -21.37 -31.82 44.14
CA PHE A 401 -22.41 -31.23 44.98
C PHE A 401 -23.77 -31.25 44.26
N GLU A 402 -24.38 -32.44 44.20
CA GLU A 402 -25.82 -32.69 43.92
C GLU A 402 -26.54 -31.72 42.94
N ASN A 403 -25.95 -31.39 41.79
CA ASN A 403 -26.56 -30.50 40.79
C ASN A 403 -26.99 -29.11 41.32
N GLU A 404 -26.33 -28.54 42.33
CA GLU A 404 -26.49 -27.11 42.64
C GLU A 404 -25.69 -26.26 41.64
N GLU A 405 -26.33 -25.87 40.53
CA GLU A 405 -25.76 -24.91 39.60
C GLU A 405 -25.43 -23.58 40.31
N GLY A 406 -24.15 -23.23 40.43
CA GLY A 406 -23.70 -21.85 40.66
C GLY A 406 -23.07 -21.52 42.00
N SER A 407 -22.92 -22.47 42.94
CA SER A 407 -22.38 -22.19 44.29
C SER A 407 -20.93 -21.64 44.30
N LEU A 408 -20.09 -22.04 43.32
CA LEU A 408 -18.70 -21.59 43.19
C LEU A 408 -18.44 -20.60 42.04
N ASP A 409 -19.46 -20.25 41.25
CA ASP A 409 -19.31 -19.29 40.14
C ASP A 409 -18.98 -17.89 40.66
N GLY A 410 -19.56 -17.50 41.80
CA GLY A 410 -19.26 -16.22 42.46
C GLY A 410 -17.79 -16.10 42.90
N LEU A 411 -17.17 -17.21 43.30
CA LEU A 411 -15.75 -17.26 43.64
C LEU A 411 -14.88 -17.17 42.39
N ARG A 412 -15.20 -17.94 41.35
CA ARG A 412 -14.47 -17.89 40.07
C ARG A 412 -14.54 -16.50 39.43
N ARG A 413 -15.72 -15.89 39.45
CA ARG A 413 -15.92 -14.49 39.07
C ARG A 413 -15.01 -13.55 39.87
N SER A 414 -14.99 -13.70 41.19
CA SER A 414 -14.13 -12.90 42.08
C SER A 414 -12.63 -13.02 41.77
N ILE A 415 -12.16 -14.20 41.34
CA ILE A 415 -10.76 -14.44 40.96
C ILE A 415 -10.44 -13.75 39.63
N TYR A 416 -11.32 -13.87 38.63
CA TYR A 416 -11.10 -13.20 37.36
C TYR A 416 -11.22 -11.68 37.47
N GLU A 417 -12.13 -11.17 38.28
CA GLU A 417 -12.29 -9.72 38.53
C GLU A 417 -11.00 -9.07 39.05
N ILE A 418 -10.23 -9.74 39.90
CA ILE A 418 -8.94 -9.20 40.38
C ILE A 418 -7.78 -9.40 39.40
N SER A 419 -7.92 -10.31 38.43
CA SER A 419 -6.87 -10.61 37.44
C SER A 419 -6.85 -9.59 36.31
N ASN A 420 -5.66 -9.23 35.84
CA ASN A 420 -5.48 -8.39 34.65
C ASN A 420 -5.29 -9.24 33.39
N CYS A 421 -4.53 -10.35 33.49
CA CYS A 421 -4.24 -11.25 32.38
C CYS A 421 -4.55 -12.70 32.76
N ILE A 422 -4.54 -13.59 31.76
CA ILE A 422 -4.78 -15.02 31.93
C ILE A 422 -3.59 -15.81 31.37
N PHE A 423 -3.12 -16.84 32.08
CA PHE A 423 -2.23 -17.83 31.48
C PHE A 423 -3.04 -18.95 30.83
N SER A 424 -3.08 -18.92 29.49
CA SER A 424 -3.67 -19.98 28.67
C SER A 424 -3.14 -19.93 27.24
N THR A 425 -2.87 -21.11 26.67
CA THR A 425 -2.55 -21.29 25.24
C THR A 425 -3.77 -21.76 24.44
N ASN A 426 -4.91 -21.99 25.09
CA ASN A 426 -6.09 -22.58 24.44
C ASN A 426 -6.79 -21.53 23.56
N PRO A 427 -6.94 -21.75 22.23
CA PRO A 427 -7.61 -20.80 21.36
C PRO A 427 -9.03 -20.45 21.79
N LYS A 428 -9.75 -21.37 22.45
CA LYS A 428 -11.09 -21.10 22.99
C LYS A 428 -11.08 -20.11 24.15
N ASP A 429 -10.06 -20.18 25.00
CA ASP A 429 -9.90 -19.25 26.12
C ASP A 429 -9.56 -17.86 25.60
N ILE A 430 -8.63 -17.79 24.62
CA ILE A 430 -8.26 -16.53 23.94
C ILE A 430 -9.51 -15.85 23.37
N LYS A 431 -10.32 -16.58 22.59
CA LYS A 431 -11.57 -16.05 22.04
C LYS A 431 -12.57 -15.65 23.12
N TYR A 432 -12.72 -16.45 24.18
CA TYR A 432 -13.66 -16.16 25.26
C TYR A 432 -13.30 -14.86 26.00
N PHE A 433 -12.04 -14.70 26.45
CA PHE A 433 -11.64 -13.51 27.20
C PHE A 433 -11.53 -12.24 26.35
N LEU A 434 -11.57 -12.36 25.02
CA LEU A 434 -11.71 -11.27 24.07
C LEU A 434 -13.16 -10.94 23.69
N GLY A 435 -14.16 -11.70 24.16
CA GLY A 435 -15.56 -11.51 23.77
C GLY A 435 -15.86 -11.94 22.33
N LYS A 436 -15.14 -12.95 21.82
CA LYS A 436 -15.21 -13.44 20.43
C LYS A 436 -15.49 -14.94 20.34
N ARG A 437 -16.22 -15.49 21.30
CA ARG A 437 -16.48 -16.94 21.35
C ARG A 437 -17.27 -17.40 20.12
N LEU A 438 -18.08 -16.55 19.50
CA LEU A 438 -18.94 -16.87 18.35
C LEU A 438 -18.42 -16.37 16.98
N GLU A 439 -17.21 -15.79 16.89
CA GLU A 439 -16.68 -15.10 15.69
C GLU A 439 -16.69 -15.92 14.38
N GLU A 440 -16.68 -17.26 14.48
CA GLU A 440 -16.68 -18.18 13.33
C GLU A 440 -18.02 -18.89 13.12
N THR A 441 -19.09 -18.43 13.78
CA THR A 441 -20.43 -19.00 13.64
C THR A 441 -21.25 -18.24 12.59
N GLU A 442 -22.11 -18.96 11.87
CA GLU A 442 -22.97 -18.39 10.85
C GLU A 442 -23.94 -17.37 11.49
N GLY A 443 -23.97 -16.14 10.95
CA GLY A 443 -24.75 -15.03 11.50
C GLY A 443 -24.04 -14.15 12.52
N TYR A 444 -22.73 -14.33 12.76
CA TYR A 444 -21.93 -13.40 13.58
C TYR A 444 -22.01 -11.97 13.02
N SER A 445 -22.35 -11.02 13.91
CA SER A 445 -22.51 -9.61 13.57
C SER A 445 -21.88 -8.74 14.66
N ASP A 446 -21.67 -7.46 14.36
CA ASP A 446 -21.18 -6.48 15.34
C ASP A 446 -22.06 -6.43 16.61
N ASP A 447 -23.37 -6.67 16.48
CA ASP A 447 -24.29 -6.71 17.62
C ASP A 447 -24.05 -7.93 18.51
N ILE A 448 -23.67 -9.07 17.94
CA ILE A 448 -23.31 -10.28 18.70
C ILE A 448 -21.97 -10.06 19.40
N TYR A 449 -20.97 -9.53 18.69
CA TYR A 449 -19.67 -9.20 19.27
C TYR A 449 -19.82 -8.26 20.48
N ASN A 450 -20.57 -7.17 20.35
CA ASN A 450 -20.78 -6.22 21.43
C ASN A 450 -21.44 -6.87 22.66
N LYS A 451 -22.43 -7.76 22.45
CA LYS A 451 -23.06 -8.52 23.54
C LYS A 451 -22.09 -9.46 24.23
N GLU A 452 -21.23 -10.15 23.48
CA GLU A 452 -20.20 -11.03 24.06
C GLU A 452 -19.17 -10.24 24.88
N VAL A 453 -18.73 -9.08 24.39
CA VAL A 453 -17.83 -8.18 25.11
C VAL A 453 -18.48 -7.70 26.42
N GLU A 454 -19.73 -7.23 26.37
CA GLU A 454 -20.48 -6.81 27.56
C GLU A 454 -20.64 -7.97 28.57
N GLU A 455 -20.91 -9.19 28.10
CA GLU A 455 -21.02 -10.37 28.94
C GLU A 455 -19.71 -10.69 29.65
N VAL A 456 -18.58 -10.65 28.93
CA VAL A 456 -17.25 -10.91 29.50
C VAL A 456 -16.90 -9.85 30.53
N ILE A 457 -17.09 -8.56 30.23
CA ILE A 457 -16.83 -7.47 31.18
C ILE A 457 -17.71 -7.63 32.43
N LYS A 458 -19.00 -7.90 32.26
CA LYS A 458 -19.94 -8.12 33.38
C LYS A 458 -19.53 -9.29 34.27
N ASN A 459 -19.06 -10.38 33.68
CA ASN A 459 -18.80 -11.63 34.39
C ASN A 459 -17.34 -11.80 34.86
N ARG A 460 -16.39 -11.04 34.30
CA ARG A 460 -14.95 -11.20 34.50
C ARG A 460 -14.23 -9.87 34.81
N GLY A 461 -14.96 -8.76 34.90
CA GLY A 461 -14.45 -7.40 35.17
C GLY A 461 -13.91 -6.69 33.93
N SER A 462 -13.21 -7.40 33.05
CA SER A 462 -12.60 -6.81 31.85
C SER A 462 -12.40 -7.86 30.76
N LEU A 463 -12.16 -7.39 29.54
CA LEU A 463 -11.45 -8.22 28.55
C LEU A 463 -10.05 -8.51 29.08
N LYS A 464 -9.51 -9.70 28.78
CA LYS A 464 -8.20 -10.12 29.32
C LYS A 464 -7.32 -10.72 28.24
N PRO A 465 -6.06 -10.26 28.13
CA PRO A 465 -5.08 -10.91 27.27
C PRO A 465 -4.71 -12.27 27.85
N CYS A 466 -4.59 -13.25 26.96
CA CYS A 466 -4.00 -14.53 27.29
C CYS A 466 -2.50 -14.49 26.99
N LEU A 467 -1.71 -14.91 27.97
CA LEU A 467 -0.25 -14.90 27.93
C LEU A 467 0.30 -16.31 28.10
N VAL A 468 1.54 -16.48 27.65
CA VAL A 468 2.27 -17.75 27.72
C VAL A 468 3.69 -17.49 28.17
N GLY A 469 4.16 -18.31 29.11
CA GLY A 469 5.57 -18.44 29.44
C GLY A 469 6.07 -19.88 29.28
N CYS A 470 7.36 -20.04 29.52
CA CYS A 470 8.03 -21.32 29.52
C CYS A 470 8.21 -21.80 30.96
N ASP A 471 7.17 -22.42 31.52
CA ASP A 471 7.18 -23.07 32.85
C ASP A 471 8.11 -24.30 32.84
N SER A 472 9.39 -24.02 32.65
CA SER A 472 10.44 -24.97 32.38
C SER A 472 11.34 -25.07 33.58
N HIS A 473 11.52 -26.31 34.04
CA HIS A 473 12.44 -26.66 35.13
C HIS A 473 13.73 -27.32 34.62
N LYS A 474 13.91 -27.39 33.29
CA LYS A 474 15.04 -28.04 32.62
C LYS A 474 15.65 -27.10 31.58
N GLU A 475 16.96 -27.20 31.35
CA GLU A 475 17.66 -26.26 30.47
C GLU A 475 17.26 -26.41 29.00
N HIS A 476 17.04 -27.64 28.52
CA HIS A 476 16.71 -27.89 27.11
C HIS A 476 15.37 -27.29 26.68
N THR A 477 14.42 -27.10 27.61
CA THR A 477 13.09 -26.53 27.34
C THR A 477 13.01 -25.02 27.47
N LEU A 478 14.05 -24.33 27.97
CA LEU A 478 14.04 -22.86 28.14
C LEU A 478 13.66 -22.12 26.85
N PHE A 479 12.75 -21.15 26.98
CA PHE A 479 12.23 -20.29 25.91
C PHE A 479 11.52 -21.01 24.75
N SER A 480 11.14 -22.28 24.91
CA SER A 480 10.37 -23.03 23.89
C SER A 480 8.97 -22.46 23.61
N LYS A 481 8.48 -21.58 24.49
CA LYS A 481 7.21 -20.87 24.36
C LYS A 481 7.45 -19.39 24.63
N PHE A 482 6.70 -18.54 23.95
CA PHE A 482 6.74 -17.10 24.10
C PHE A 482 5.40 -16.50 23.67
N THR A 483 5.21 -15.21 23.93
CA THR A 483 4.08 -14.43 23.47
C THR A 483 4.59 -13.22 22.69
N TRP A 484 4.00 -12.91 21.54
CA TRP A 484 4.26 -11.66 20.85
C TRP A 484 3.50 -10.55 21.55
N ILE A 485 4.21 -9.52 21.99
CA ILE A 485 3.64 -8.32 22.60
C ILE A 485 4.03 -7.11 21.76
N LYS A 486 3.04 -6.27 21.40
CA LYS A 486 3.27 -5.02 20.70
C LYS A 486 3.35 -3.86 21.69
N SER A 487 4.55 -3.57 22.16
CA SER A 487 4.79 -2.47 23.09
C SER A 487 6.27 -2.14 23.21
N ASP A 488 6.58 -0.98 23.80
CA ASP A 488 7.89 -0.72 24.38
C ASP A 488 8.28 -1.75 25.45
N LEU A 489 9.58 -2.01 25.57
CA LEU A 489 10.18 -2.93 26.55
C LEU A 489 10.21 -2.30 27.96
N THR A 490 9.03 -1.94 28.45
CA THR A 490 8.82 -1.28 29.74
C THR A 490 7.59 -1.87 30.43
N PHE A 491 7.46 -1.62 31.74
CA PHE A 491 6.27 -2.04 32.48
C PHE A 491 5.00 -1.33 32.01
N GLU A 492 5.08 -0.05 31.61
CA GLU A 492 3.94 0.69 31.06
C GLU A 492 3.56 0.19 29.66
N GLY A 493 4.54 -0.24 28.85
CA GLY A 493 4.29 -0.94 27.60
C GLY A 493 3.58 -2.27 27.83
N LEU A 494 4.03 -3.06 28.81
CA LEU A 494 3.31 -4.26 29.25
C LEU A 494 1.89 -3.91 29.69
N ARG A 495 1.67 -2.82 30.43
CA ARG A 495 0.32 -2.43 30.88
C ARG A 495 -0.67 -2.18 29.74
N GLN A 496 -0.19 -1.76 28.56
CA GLN A 496 -1.07 -1.50 27.39
C GLN A 496 -1.83 -2.74 26.91
N ILE A 497 -1.30 -3.94 27.14
CA ILE A 497 -1.97 -5.18 26.69
C ILE A 497 -3.30 -5.41 27.40
N CYS A 498 -3.49 -4.82 28.58
CA CYS A 498 -4.73 -4.92 29.35
C CYS A 498 -5.84 -4.04 28.77
N PHE A 499 -5.47 -2.98 28.04
CA PHE A 499 -6.43 -2.08 27.39
C PHE A 499 -6.76 -2.55 25.96
N GLU A 500 -5.76 -3.05 25.23
CA GLU A 500 -5.89 -3.47 23.82
C GLU A 500 -5.43 -4.92 23.59
N PRO A 501 -6.06 -5.91 24.28
CA PRO A 501 -5.56 -7.29 24.32
C PRO A 501 -5.55 -7.97 22.95
N GLU A 502 -6.50 -7.66 22.08
CA GLU A 502 -6.57 -8.25 20.74
C GLU A 502 -5.44 -7.75 19.81
N GLN A 503 -5.12 -6.44 19.88
CA GLN A 503 -4.21 -5.79 18.94
C GLN A 503 -2.75 -5.87 19.37
N ARG A 504 -2.51 -6.04 20.67
CA ARG A 504 -1.17 -6.04 21.26
C ARG A 504 -0.68 -7.39 21.74
N VAL A 505 -1.49 -8.45 21.71
CA VAL A 505 -1.10 -9.80 22.15
C VAL A 505 -1.42 -10.85 21.10
N LYS A 506 -0.41 -11.62 20.67
CA LYS A 506 -0.60 -12.77 19.77
C LYS A 506 0.23 -13.98 20.23
N ILE A 507 -0.40 -15.15 20.26
CA ILE A 507 0.23 -16.43 20.55
C ILE A 507 0.30 -17.22 19.25
N GLN A 508 1.45 -17.15 18.57
CA GLN A 508 1.70 -17.82 17.29
C GLN A 508 3.22 -17.89 17.01
N ALA A 509 3.63 -18.72 16.05
CA ALA A 509 5.05 -18.89 15.71
C ALA A 509 5.63 -17.71 14.92
N SER A 510 4.94 -17.25 13.87
CA SER A 510 5.40 -16.16 12.99
C SER A 510 5.12 -14.78 13.59
N LYS A 511 5.93 -13.78 13.23
CA LYS A 511 5.67 -12.37 13.61
C LYS A 511 4.30 -11.91 13.08
N PRO A 512 3.45 -11.27 13.90
CA PRO A 512 2.15 -10.75 13.43
C PRO A 512 2.29 -9.55 12.48
N ASP A 513 1.17 -9.16 11.86
CA ASP A 513 1.02 -7.96 11.01
C ASP A 513 1.98 -7.86 9.82
N PHE A 514 2.19 -8.97 9.10
CA PHE A 514 3.05 -9.00 7.91
C PHE A 514 2.59 -8.00 6.85
N LYS A 515 3.53 -7.18 6.35
CA LYS A 515 3.38 -6.25 5.23
C LYS A 515 4.63 -6.36 4.35
N GLU A 516 4.48 -6.14 3.05
CA GLU A 516 5.63 -6.18 2.13
C GLU A 516 6.56 -4.98 2.36
N ASP A 517 7.85 -5.25 2.59
CA ASP A 517 8.82 -4.21 2.99
C ASP A 517 8.99 -3.09 1.95
N LYS A 518 8.76 -3.38 0.66
CA LYS A 518 8.83 -2.38 -0.42
C LYS A 518 7.73 -1.31 -0.35
N VAL A 519 6.58 -1.61 0.29
CA VAL A 519 5.44 -0.68 0.38
C VAL A 519 5.32 -0.05 1.78
N VAL A 520 6.26 -0.30 2.68
CA VAL A 520 6.27 0.29 4.01
C VAL A 520 7.32 1.39 4.04
N ILE A 521 6.90 2.62 4.36
CA ILE A 521 7.83 3.71 4.62
C ILE A 521 8.46 3.46 5.99
N GLU A 522 9.77 3.29 6.04
CA GLU A 522 10.50 3.05 7.29
C GLU A 522 10.92 4.36 7.94
N LYS A 523 11.39 5.32 7.15
CA LYS A 523 11.87 6.60 7.66
C LYS A 523 11.76 7.71 6.62
N VAL A 524 11.70 8.93 7.12
CA VAL A 524 11.66 10.16 6.33
C VAL A 524 12.61 11.19 6.92
N LYS A 525 13.12 12.09 6.08
CA LYS A 525 14.13 13.07 6.51
C LYS A 525 13.96 14.39 5.76
N PHE A 526 13.95 15.49 6.49
CA PHE A 526 14.09 16.82 5.90
C PHE A 526 15.56 17.11 5.60
N ILE A 527 15.81 17.76 4.48
CA ILE A 527 17.12 18.32 4.13
C ILE A 527 16.94 19.84 4.13
N SER A 528 17.31 20.48 5.24
CA SER A 528 17.20 21.92 5.47
C SER A 528 18.56 22.47 5.93
N PRO A 529 19.39 22.99 5.01
CA PRO A 529 20.68 23.56 5.34
C PRO A 529 20.57 24.75 6.31
N SER A 530 19.48 25.52 6.23
CA SER A 530 19.20 26.64 7.14
C SER A 530 18.76 26.21 8.55
N LYS A 531 18.67 24.90 8.83
CA LYS A 531 18.15 24.31 10.08
C LYS A 531 16.71 24.75 10.39
N LYS A 532 15.92 25.11 9.37
CA LYS A 532 14.51 25.43 9.57
C LYS A 532 13.71 24.18 9.93
N PHE A 533 14.10 23.02 9.40
CA PHE A 533 13.60 21.71 9.80
C PHE A 533 14.72 20.89 10.44
N LYS A 534 14.34 19.99 11.34
CA LYS A 534 15.26 18.97 11.87
C LYS A 534 15.71 18.03 10.77
N ASN A 535 17.03 17.91 10.59
CA ASN A 535 17.67 17.09 9.54
C ASN A 535 17.91 15.63 9.97
N GLU A 536 17.36 15.21 11.11
CA GLU A 536 17.44 13.83 11.58
C GLU A 536 16.34 12.96 10.95
N GLU A 537 16.53 11.65 10.98
CA GLU A 537 15.57 10.69 10.46
C GLU A 537 14.38 10.54 11.40
N ILE A 538 13.18 10.70 10.87
CA ILE A 538 11.92 10.40 11.57
C ILE A 538 11.50 9.00 11.16
N TYR A 539 11.51 8.08 12.11
CA TYR A 539 11.14 6.69 11.89
C TYR A 539 9.62 6.48 11.99
N LEU A 540 9.11 5.61 11.12
CA LEU A 540 7.69 5.29 11.01
C LEU A 540 7.43 3.82 11.33
N ASN A 541 6.29 3.56 11.96
CA ASN A 541 5.79 2.23 12.25
C ASN A 541 5.08 1.64 11.02
N PRO A 542 5.14 0.32 10.76
CA PRO A 542 4.39 -0.31 9.67
C PRO A 542 2.85 -0.25 9.82
N ASN A 543 2.33 0.03 11.02
CA ASN A 543 0.90 0.12 11.31
C ASN A 543 0.42 1.58 11.28
N LEU A 544 -0.09 2.13 12.40
CA LEU A 544 -0.65 3.47 12.47
C LEU A 544 0.38 4.47 13.02
N ASN A 545 0.66 5.51 12.22
CA ASN A 545 1.45 6.67 12.60
C ASN A 545 0.55 7.88 12.71
N VAL A 546 0.61 8.61 13.82
CA VAL A 546 -0.23 9.78 14.05
C VAL A 546 0.63 11.01 14.33
N ILE A 547 0.42 12.06 13.56
CA ILE A 547 1.17 13.32 13.68
C ILE A 547 0.27 14.33 14.42
N ILE A 548 0.73 14.79 15.59
CA ILE A 548 0.05 15.76 16.46
C ILE A 548 0.94 16.97 16.75
N GLY A 549 0.38 18.04 17.32
CA GLY A 549 1.09 19.30 17.58
C GLY A 549 0.18 20.52 17.54
N GLY A 550 0.67 21.67 18.03
CA GLY A 550 -0.04 22.95 18.04
C GLY A 550 -0.39 23.50 16.65
N LYS A 551 -1.23 24.54 16.57
CA LYS A 551 -1.54 25.20 15.29
C LYS A 551 -0.25 25.69 14.63
N SER A 552 -0.11 25.51 13.31
CA SER A 552 1.09 25.89 12.55
C SER A 552 2.40 25.17 12.93
N SER A 553 2.36 24.07 13.69
CA SER A 553 3.58 23.37 14.12
C SER A 553 4.30 22.52 13.04
N GLY A 554 3.86 22.58 11.77
CA GLY A 554 4.49 21.83 10.67
C GLY A 554 3.96 20.40 10.44
N LYS A 555 2.84 20.00 11.06
CA LYS A 555 2.22 18.66 10.88
C LYS A 555 1.87 18.34 9.43
N SER A 556 1.04 19.18 8.81
CA SER A 556 0.59 18.98 7.43
C SER A 556 1.72 19.16 6.42
N ILE A 557 2.77 19.92 6.76
CA ILE A 557 3.98 20.06 5.93
C ILE A 557 4.73 18.72 5.86
N LEU A 558 4.89 18.02 6.98
CA LEU A 558 5.51 16.68 7.00
C LEU A 558 4.73 15.70 6.13
N LEU A 559 3.41 15.60 6.33
CA LEU A 559 2.57 14.69 5.54
C LEU A 559 2.55 15.06 4.05
N PHE A 560 2.47 16.36 3.73
CA PHE A 560 2.52 16.86 2.37
C PHE A 560 3.86 16.58 1.70
N SER A 561 4.98 16.67 2.42
CA SER A 561 6.32 16.38 1.87
C SER A 561 6.46 14.92 1.49
N ILE A 562 5.91 13.99 2.30
CA ILE A 562 5.82 12.56 1.96
C ILE A 562 4.96 12.38 0.70
N ALA A 563 3.77 13.00 0.66
CA ALA A 563 2.86 12.91 -0.47
C ALA A 563 3.48 13.45 -1.76
N LYS A 564 4.11 14.63 -1.72
CA LYS A 564 4.75 15.28 -2.87
C LYS A 564 5.94 14.48 -3.40
N THR A 565 6.66 13.80 -2.53
CA THR A 565 7.76 12.91 -2.92
C THR A 565 7.24 11.69 -3.68
N LEU A 566 6.18 11.05 -3.18
CA LEU A 566 5.76 9.73 -3.69
C LEU A 566 4.61 9.76 -4.71
N LEU A 567 3.76 10.78 -4.76
CA LEU A 567 2.59 10.80 -5.64
C LEU A 567 3.00 10.98 -7.12
N PRO A 568 2.53 10.11 -8.03
CA PRO A 568 2.68 10.33 -9.46
C PRO A 568 1.84 11.51 -9.98
N GLU A 569 0.61 11.65 -9.49
CA GLU A 569 -0.33 12.70 -9.92
C GLU A 569 -0.35 13.84 -8.90
N GLN A 570 0.21 14.99 -9.27
CA GLN A 570 0.37 16.13 -8.36
C GLN A 570 -0.84 17.09 -8.35
N GLU A 571 -1.92 16.81 -9.09
CA GLU A 571 -3.11 17.69 -9.10
C GLU A 571 -3.74 17.84 -7.72
N ILE A 572 -3.79 16.77 -6.93
CA ILE A 572 -4.35 16.77 -5.57
C ILE A 572 -3.55 17.61 -4.57
N LEU A 573 -2.31 17.99 -4.92
CA LEU A 573 -1.42 18.81 -4.10
C LEU A 573 -1.59 20.32 -4.36
N LYS A 574 -2.43 20.69 -5.32
CA LYS A 574 -2.69 22.07 -5.73
C LYS A 574 -3.96 22.62 -5.08
N ASN A 575 -3.95 23.92 -4.81
CA ASN A 575 -5.11 24.70 -4.38
C ASN A 575 -6.05 24.97 -5.58
N ASP A 576 -7.23 25.53 -5.31
CA ASP A 576 -8.25 25.81 -6.35
C ASP A 576 -7.76 26.80 -7.43
N ASN A 577 -6.68 27.55 -7.14
CA ASN A 577 -6.01 28.47 -8.07
C ASN A 577 -4.91 27.79 -8.92
N GLY A 578 -4.65 26.50 -8.74
CA GLY A 578 -3.62 25.74 -9.47
C GLY A 578 -2.20 25.85 -8.92
N GLU A 579 -1.98 26.63 -7.86
CA GLU A 579 -0.70 26.72 -7.13
C GLU A 579 -0.57 25.59 -6.10
N GLU A 580 0.66 25.19 -5.76
CA GLU A 580 0.90 24.19 -4.71
C GLU A 580 0.38 24.67 -3.34
N LYS A 581 -0.24 23.76 -2.58
CA LYS A 581 -0.79 24.07 -1.24
C LYS A 581 0.26 24.62 -0.29
N TYR A 582 1.47 24.05 -0.33
CA TYR A 582 2.63 24.53 0.43
C TYR A 582 3.80 24.72 -0.53
N ASN A 583 4.31 25.94 -0.62
CA ASN A 583 5.54 26.22 -1.35
C ASN A 583 6.74 25.88 -0.46
N LEU A 584 7.33 24.71 -0.66
CA LEU A 584 8.43 24.22 0.17
C LEU A 584 9.74 24.98 -0.07
N LEU A 585 9.98 25.48 -1.29
CA LEU A 585 11.17 26.26 -1.64
C LEU A 585 11.16 27.67 -1.05
N SER A 586 9.98 28.24 -0.77
CA SER A 586 9.90 29.51 -0.05
C SER A 586 10.18 29.36 1.45
N LEU A 587 10.16 28.13 1.97
CA LEU A 587 10.51 27.85 3.36
C LEU A 587 12.03 27.81 3.55
N ASP A 588 12.76 27.15 2.66
CA ASP A 588 14.24 27.08 2.66
C ASP A 588 14.71 26.93 1.20
N SER A 589 15.71 27.71 0.78
CA SER A 589 16.12 27.81 -0.63
C SER A 589 16.70 26.51 -1.19
N ASP A 590 17.37 25.72 -0.33
CA ASP A 590 17.97 24.43 -0.66
C ASP A 590 17.21 23.27 0.00
N PHE A 591 15.89 23.43 0.19
CA PHE A 591 15.04 22.40 0.76
C PHE A 591 15.03 21.14 -0.10
N ASN A 592 15.15 19.97 0.53
CA ASN A 592 14.78 18.69 -0.08
C ASN A 592 14.15 17.78 0.99
N PHE A 593 13.54 16.68 0.56
CA PHE A 593 12.93 15.70 1.46
C PHE A 593 13.20 14.31 0.95
N GLU A 594 13.53 13.40 1.85
CA GLU A 594 13.89 12.02 1.53
C GLU A 594 12.91 11.06 2.18
N VAL A 595 12.45 10.07 1.41
CA VAL A 595 11.62 8.96 1.88
C VAL A 595 12.36 7.66 1.65
N THR A 596 12.47 6.83 2.68
CA THR A 596 13.10 5.50 2.60
C THR A 596 12.11 4.40 2.99
N THR A 597 11.99 3.40 2.13
CA THR A 597 11.19 2.18 2.37
C THR A 597 11.95 1.19 3.26
N LYS A 598 11.21 0.29 3.91
CA LYS A 598 11.80 -0.78 4.72
C LYS A 598 12.64 -1.79 3.92
N ALA A 599 12.43 -1.86 2.59
CA ALA A 599 13.28 -2.63 1.69
C ALA A 599 14.62 -1.95 1.36
N GLY A 600 14.87 -0.73 1.86
CA GLY A 600 16.10 0.03 1.64
C GLY A 600 16.10 0.92 0.39
N PHE A 601 14.97 1.10 -0.29
CA PHE A 601 14.86 2.06 -1.41
C PHE A 601 14.59 3.46 -0.87
N SER A 602 15.41 4.43 -1.28
CA SER A 602 15.28 5.84 -0.92
C SER A 602 14.93 6.68 -2.14
N GLN A 603 14.16 7.76 -1.94
CA GLN A 603 13.75 8.67 -3.00
C GLN A 603 13.72 10.11 -2.48
N LEU A 604 14.26 11.04 -3.27
CA LEU A 604 14.22 12.47 -2.99
C LEU A 604 12.98 13.13 -3.60
N LEU A 605 12.56 14.24 -2.98
CA LEU A 605 11.47 15.08 -3.45
C LEU A 605 11.81 15.75 -4.79
N PHE A 606 12.97 16.40 -4.84
CA PHE A 606 13.53 16.95 -6.08
C PHE A 606 14.41 15.87 -6.72
N ARG A 607 13.90 15.32 -7.82
CA ARG A 607 14.47 14.20 -8.56
C ARG A 607 14.39 14.43 -10.07
N ASP A 608 15.11 13.61 -10.83
CA ASP A 608 15.10 13.67 -12.30
C ASP A 608 13.71 13.31 -12.86
N GLN A 609 13.35 13.90 -14.01
CA GLN A 609 11.99 13.75 -14.58
C GLN A 609 11.63 12.31 -14.98
N ASP A 610 12.63 11.48 -15.25
CA ASP A 610 12.44 10.09 -15.70
C ASP A 610 12.36 9.08 -14.53
N GLU A 611 12.56 9.53 -13.28
CA GLU A 611 12.55 8.64 -12.11
C GLU A 611 11.12 8.37 -11.61
N ASN A 612 10.71 7.10 -11.64
CA ASN A 612 9.40 6.67 -11.16
C ASN A 612 9.31 6.68 -9.62
N SER A 613 8.10 6.83 -9.08
CA SER A 613 7.87 6.71 -7.63
C SER A 613 8.26 5.32 -7.11
N ILE A 614 8.93 5.28 -5.95
CA ILE A 614 9.23 4.03 -5.23
C ILE A 614 7.97 3.37 -4.64
N ILE A 615 6.88 4.15 -4.46
CA ILE A 615 5.55 3.66 -4.05
C ILE A 615 4.47 4.40 -4.87
N PRO A 616 4.23 4.00 -6.13
CA PRO A 616 3.36 4.75 -7.04
C PRO A 616 1.88 4.74 -6.65
N ASP A 617 1.43 3.70 -5.94
CA ASP A 617 0.02 3.53 -5.57
C ASP A 617 -0.34 4.17 -4.22
N ILE A 618 0.52 5.03 -3.67
CA ILE A 618 0.24 5.76 -2.43
C ILE A 618 -1.01 6.63 -2.59
N LYS A 619 -1.84 6.70 -1.54
CA LYS A 619 -3.04 7.55 -1.53
C LYS A 619 -2.84 8.70 -0.55
N TYR A 620 -3.21 9.91 -0.96
CA TYR A 620 -3.22 11.09 -0.10
C TYR A 620 -4.61 11.71 -0.08
N ILE A 621 -5.10 12.00 1.13
CA ILE A 621 -6.36 12.68 1.37
C ILE A 621 -6.03 14.01 2.05
N PRO A 622 -6.00 15.13 1.30
CA PRO A 622 -5.79 16.45 1.87
C PRO A 622 -6.94 16.87 2.81
N GLN A 623 -6.64 17.84 3.68
CA GLN A 623 -7.65 18.50 4.50
C GLN A 623 -8.82 19.03 3.64
N ASN A 624 -10.05 18.82 4.10
CA ASN A 624 -11.32 19.20 3.43
C ASN A 624 -11.60 18.51 2.07
N TYR A 625 -10.76 17.57 1.64
CA TYR A 625 -10.96 16.86 0.37
C TYR A 625 -12.25 16.04 0.33
N LEU A 626 -12.59 15.36 1.44
CA LEU A 626 -13.78 14.51 1.51
C LEU A 626 -15.09 15.31 1.38
N VAL A 627 -15.17 16.50 1.96
CA VAL A 627 -16.35 17.39 1.82
C VAL A 627 -16.47 17.91 0.40
N LYS A 628 -15.35 18.30 -0.22
CA LYS A 628 -15.32 18.71 -1.63
C LYS A 628 -15.87 17.62 -2.57
N LEU A 629 -15.76 16.34 -2.18
CA LEU A 629 -16.33 15.20 -2.91
C LEU A 629 -17.79 14.91 -2.53
N ALA A 630 -18.17 15.11 -1.26
CA ALA A 630 -19.53 14.89 -0.77
C ALA A 630 -20.53 15.96 -1.25
N GLU A 631 -20.09 17.21 -1.43
CA GLU A 631 -20.93 18.34 -1.83
C GLU A 631 -20.57 18.88 -3.23
N PRO A 632 -21.02 18.23 -4.33
CA PRO A 632 -20.71 18.67 -5.68
C PRO A 632 -21.29 20.05 -6.04
N GLU A 633 -22.31 20.53 -5.33
CA GLU A 633 -22.90 21.87 -5.56
C GLU A 633 -21.94 23.02 -5.21
N ILE A 634 -20.99 22.78 -4.30
CA ILE A 634 -19.94 23.75 -3.92
C ILE A 634 -18.86 23.83 -5.00
N ASN A 635 -18.72 22.78 -5.82
CA ASN A 635 -17.62 22.63 -6.77
C ASN A 635 -18.13 22.49 -8.21
N LYS A 636 -18.33 23.63 -8.89
CA LYS A 636 -18.68 23.71 -10.33
C LYS A 636 -17.63 23.08 -11.29
N LYS A 637 -16.57 22.43 -10.77
CA LYS A 637 -15.42 21.88 -11.51
C LYS A 637 -14.92 20.50 -11.03
N GLY A 638 -15.55 19.86 -10.03
CA GLY A 638 -15.07 18.57 -9.48
C GLY A 638 -15.47 17.33 -10.31
N LYS A 639 -14.65 16.27 -10.30
CA LYS A 639 -15.04 14.95 -10.83
C LYS A 639 -16.27 14.46 -10.02
N PRO A 640 -17.39 14.06 -10.66
CA PRO A 640 -18.57 13.59 -9.93
C PRO A 640 -18.23 12.32 -9.14
N LEU A 641 -18.80 12.15 -7.95
CA LEU A 641 -18.57 11.01 -7.05
C LEU A 641 -18.67 9.64 -7.74
N ASN A 642 -19.61 9.49 -8.67
CA ASN A 642 -19.75 8.28 -9.49
C ASN A 642 -18.48 7.94 -10.30
N LYS A 643 -17.77 8.95 -10.78
CA LYS A 643 -16.48 8.79 -11.47
C LYS A 643 -15.39 8.32 -10.51
N LEU A 644 -15.31 8.85 -9.28
CA LEU A 644 -14.35 8.38 -8.28
C LEU A 644 -14.56 6.89 -7.99
N VAL A 645 -15.81 6.49 -7.78
CA VAL A 645 -16.17 5.08 -7.49
C VAL A 645 -15.82 4.19 -8.66
N ARG A 646 -16.15 4.61 -9.90
CA ARG A 646 -15.76 3.91 -11.13
C ARG A 646 -14.24 3.78 -11.26
N ASP A 647 -13.50 4.86 -11.03
CA ASP A 647 -12.03 4.87 -11.11
C ASP A 647 -11.42 3.91 -10.08
N LEU A 648 -12.01 3.82 -8.88
CA LEU A 648 -11.61 2.88 -7.82
C LEU A 648 -11.98 1.42 -8.14
N ILE A 649 -13.14 1.17 -8.77
CA ILE A 649 -13.51 -0.17 -9.26
C ILE A 649 -12.54 -0.60 -10.37
N ASN A 650 -12.14 0.33 -11.24
CA ASN A 650 -11.21 0.11 -12.36
C ASN A 650 -9.72 0.25 -11.98
N GLU A 651 -9.39 0.29 -10.69
CA GLU A 651 -7.98 0.40 -10.24
C GLU A 651 -7.17 -0.85 -10.65
N ASP A 652 -7.81 -2.01 -10.65
CA ASP A 652 -7.15 -3.26 -10.99
C ASP A 652 -7.19 -3.59 -12.48
N THR A 653 -6.15 -4.29 -12.94
CA THR A 653 -5.95 -4.59 -14.36
C THR A 653 -7.08 -5.38 -15.00
N ASP A 654 -7.72 -6.31 -14.27
CA ASP A 654 -8.82 -7.11 -14.80
C ASP A 654 -10.08 -6.27 -15.00
N SER A 655 -10.53 -5.57 -13.94
CA SER A 655 -11.68 -4.65 -14.02
C SER A 655 -11.46 -3.55 -15.05
N LYS A 656 -10.26 -2.97 -15.10
CA LYS A 656 -9.89 -1.96 -16.10
C LYS A 656 -9.98 -2.49 -17.53
N SER A 657 -9.52 -3.73 -17.77
CA SER A 657 -9.59 -4.37 -19.09
C SER A 657 -11.04 -4.61 -19.51
N LYS A 658 -11.88 -5.12 -18.59
CA LYS A 658 -13.32 -5.32 -18.82
C LYS A 658 -14.03 -4.01 -19.14
N TYR A 659 -13.82 -2.97 -18.33
CA TYR A 659 -14.43 -1.66 -18.55
C TYR A 659 -13.92 -1.00 -19.85
N ASN A 660 -12.63 -1.11 -20.18
CA ASN A 660 -12.11 -0.61 -21.46
C ASN A 660 -12.68 -1.35 -22.67
N SER A 661 -12.89 -2.66 -22.55
CA SER A 661 -13.54 -3.49 -23.58
C SER A 661 -14.98 -3.04 -23.78
N PHE A 662 -15.73 -2.83 -22.69
CA PHE A 662 -17.06 -2.23 -22.72
C PHE A 662 -17.09 -0.88 -23.46
N ILE A 663 -16.22 0.07 -23.11
CA ILE A 663 -16.15 1.38 -23.78
C ILE A 663 -15.83 1.24 -25.27
N THR A 664 -14.94 0.30 -25.63
CA THR A 664 -14.58 0.04 -27.03
C THR A 664 -15.74 -0.57 -27.80
N ASN A 665 -16.44 -1.53 -27.20
CA ASN A 665 -17.62 -2.18 -27.79
C ASN A 665 -18.76 -1.19 -28.02
N VAL A 666 -19.09 -0.36 -27.02
CA VAL A 666 -20.15 0.66 -27.16
C VAL A 666 -19.80 1.64 -28.30
N LYS A 667 -18.56 2.15 -28.35
CA LYS A 667 -18.12 3.03 -29.44
C LYS A 667 -18.21 2.35 -30.82
N GLN A 668 -17.84 1.07 -30.92
CA GLN A 668 -17.94 0.33 -32.16
C GLN A 668 -19.39 0.10 -32.57
N LEU A 669 -20.26 -0.29 -31.65
CA LEU A 669 -21.70 -0.48 -31.89
C LEU A 669 -22.40 0.83 -32.28
N ASP A 670 -22.02 1.95 -31.67
CA ASP A 670 -22.51 3.28 -32.05
C ASP A 670 -22.10 3.64 -33.49
N LYS A 671 -20.85 3.36 -33.87
CA LYS A 671 -20.36 3.56 -35.23
C LYS A 671 -21.10 2.66 -36.23
N ASP A 672 -21.24 1.37 -35.92
CA ASP A 672 -21.98 0.42 -36.76
C ASP A 672 -23.44 0.87 -36.92
N ARG A 673 -24.07 1.39 -35.86
CA ARG A 673 -25.42 1.96 -35.91
C ARG A 673 -25.47 3.17 -36.83
N GLU A 674 -24.50 4.08 -36.73
CA GLU A 674 -24.39 5.24 -37.61
C GLU A 674 -24.24 4.83 -39.09
N ASP A 675 -23.42 3.82 -39.37
CA ASP A 675 -23.20 3.28 -40.72
C ASP A 675 -24.47 2.61 -41.27
N LYS A 676 -25.24 1.90 -40.43
CA LYS A 676 -26.55 1.37 -40.81
C LYS A 676 -27.57 2.46 -41.08
N ILE A 677 -27.58 3.54 -40.28
CA ILE A 677 -28.42 4.72 -40.56
C ILE A 677 -28.02 5.34 -41.90
N ASN A 678 -26.72 5.48 -42.20
CA ASN A 678 -26.25 5.99 -43.49
C ASN A 678 -26.79 5.12 -44.65
N LYS A 679 -26.62 3.80 -44.55
CA LYS A 679 -27.11 2.82 -45.54
C LYS A 679 -28.63 2.85 -45.72
N TYR A 680 -29.39 3.04 -44.64
CA TYR A 680 -30.85 3.17 -44.69
C TYR A 680 -31.27 4.34 -45.59
N PHE A 681 -30.62 5.49 -45.47
CA PHE A 681 -30.89 6.65 -46.31
C PHE A 681 -30.39 6.49 -47.75
N GLU A 682 -29.25 5.84 -47.96
CA GLU A 682 -28.77 5.51 -49.31
C GLU A 682 -29.77 4.62 -50.08
N LEU A 683 -30.33 3.60 -49.41
CA LEU A 683 -31.37 2.75 -50.00
C LEU A 683 -32.66 3.52 -50.32
N LEU A 684 -33.03 4.51 -49.48
CA LEU A 684 -34.17 5.39 -49.77
C LEU A 684 -33.93 6.24 -51.01
N ASP A 685 -32.76 6.85 -51.13
CA ASP A 685 -32.38 7.66 -52.29
C ASP A 685 -32.32 6.80 -53.57
N GLU A 686 -31.85 5.55 -53.48
CA GLU A 686 -31.89 4.59 -54.58
C GLU A 686 -33.32 4.24 -55.01
N VAL A 687 -34.21 3.98 -54.07
CA VAL A 687 -35.62 3.71 -54.36
C VAL A 687 -36.28 4.92 -55.00
N GLU A 688 -36.00 6.14 -54.53
CA GLU A 688 -36.54 7.36 -55.12
C GLU A 688 -36.06 7.57 -56.56
N LYS A 689 -34.78 7.28 -56.84
CA LYS A 689 -34.23 7.31 -58.20
C LYS A 689 -34.91 6.28 -59.11
N LEU A 690 -35.08 5.04 -58.64
CA LEU A 690 -35.75 3.98 -59.39
C LEU A 690 -37.24 4.28 -59.61
N ASP A 691 -37.95 4.82 -58.61
CA ASP A 691 -39.35 5.26 -58.75
C ASP A 691 -39.46 6.43 -59.74
N THR A 692 -38.48 7.34 -59.77
CA THR A 692 -38.43 8.44 -60.75
C THR A 692 -38.16 7.92 -62.15
N GLU A 693 -37.23 6.98 -62.31
CA GLU A 693 -36.95 6.30 -63.58
C GLU A 693 -38.18 5.54 -64.09
N LEU A 694 -38.88 4.81 -63.21
CA LEU A 694 -40.11 4.10 -63.52
C LEU A 694 -41.20 5.07 -64.01
N LYS A 695 -41.33 6.26 -63.41
CA LYS A 695 -42.29 7.31 -63.84
C LYS A 695 -41.99 7.88 -65.23
N THR A 696 -40.77 7.73 -65.76
CA THR A 696 -40.44 8.14 -67.13
C THR A 696 -40.84 7.12 -68.19
N LYS A 697 -41.19 5.89 -67.78
CA LYS A 697 -41.62 4.82 -68.68
C LYS A 697 -43.12 4.92 -68.98
N SER A 698 -43.54 4.36 -70.12
CA SER A 698 -44.95 4.36 -70.54
C SER A 698 -45.81 3.47 -69.63
N ASN A 699 -47.12 3.73 -69.55
CA ASN A 699 -48.04 2.95 -68.72
C ASN A 699 -48.13 1.49 -69.23
N LYS A 700 -48.00 0.51 -68.33
CA LYS A 700 -48.08 -0.93 -68.62
C LYS A 700 -49.34 -1.30 -69.44
N GLU A 701 -50.52 -0.77 -69.09
CA GLU A 701 -51.77 -1.04 -69.82
C GLU A 701 -51.73 -0.50 -71.26
N VAL A 702 -51.05 0.64 -71.49
CA VAL A 702 -50.92 1.25 -72.82
C VAL A 702 -50.02 0.39 -73.72
N LEU A 703 -48.91 -0.11 -73.17
CA LEU A 703 -48.00 -1.01 -73.89
C LEU A 703 -48.68 -2.35 -74.23
N GLU A 704 -49.40 -2.94 -73.28
CA GLU A 704 -50.15 -4.20 -73.51
C GLU A 704 -51.24 -4.05 -74.57
N THR A 705 -51.97 -2.93 -74.56
CA THR A 705 -53.01 -2.62 -75.54
C THR A 705 -52.43 -2.36 -76.94
N ASN A 706 -51.30 -1.65 -77.02
CA ASN A 706 -50.59 -1.43 -78.29
C ASN A 706 -50.02 -2.73 -78.88
N ILE A 707 -49.43 -3.59 -78.05
CA ILE A 707 -48.95 -4.91 -78.47
C ILE A 707 -50.11 -5.71 -79.05
N SER A 708 -51.26 -5.77 -78.36
CA SER A 708 -52.46 -6.48 -78.85
C SER A 708 -52.98 -5.90 -80.17
N SER A 709 -53.18 -4.58 -80.24
CA SER A 709 -53.69 -3.88 -81.43
C SER A 709 -52.79 -4.03 -82.65
N ASN A 710 -51.47 -3.83 -82.48
CA ASN A 710 -50.51 -3.97 -83.57
C ASN A 710 -50.35 -5.43 -84.01
N THR A 711 -50.47 -6.40 -83.09
CA THR A 711 -50.46 -7.83 -83.43
C THR A 711 -51.65 -8.16 -84.34
N THR A 712 -52.86 -7.68 -84.03
CA THR A 712 -54.05 -7.87 -84.87
C THR A 712 -53.89 -7.22 -86.26
N LYS A 713 -53.32 -6.01 -86.35
CA LYS A 713 -53.03 -5.34 -87.63
C LYS A 713 -52.01 -6.09 -88.48
N VAL A 714 -50.99 -6.67 -87.85
CA VAL A 714 -50.01 -7.53 -88.55
C VAL A 714 -50.70 -8.77 -89.13
N GLU A 715 -51.69 -9.34 -88.44
CA GLU A 715 -52.47 -10.47 -88.97
C GLU A 715 -53.36 -10.09 -90.16
N GLU A 716 -53.95 -8.89 -90.16
CA GLU A 716 -54.75 -8.36 -91.27
C GLU A 716 -53.90 -8.06 -92.51
N LEU A 717 -52.76 -7.39 -92.34
CA LEU A 717 -51.83 -7.07 -93.44
C LEU A 717 -51.21 -8.32 -94.09
N ASN A 718 -50.97 -9.37 -93.30
CA ASN A 718 -50.51 -10.66 -93.83
C ASN A 718 -51.58 -11.34 -94.72
N LYS A 719 -52.88 -11.13 -94.46
CA LYS A 719 -53.98 -11.64 -95.30
C LYS A 719 -54.15 -10.85 -96.61
N GLU A 720 -53.92 -9.54 -96.59
CA GLU A 720 -53.97 -8.67 -97.78
C GLU A 720 -52.83 -8.92 -98.79
N ALA A 721 -51.69 -9.46 -98.33
CA ALA A 721 -50.51 -9.71 -99.17
C ALA A 721 -50.66 -10.88 -100.18
N GLY A 722 -51.80 -11.58 -100.21
CA GLY A 722 -52.11 -12.61 -101.23
C GLY A 722 -51.37 -13.94 -101.07
N LEU A 723 -50.88 -14.27 -99.87
CA LEU A 723 -50.26 -15.56 -99.55
C LEU A 723 -51.33 -16.63 -99.31
N ASN A 724 -51.13 -17.84 -99.85
CA ASN A 724 -51.98 -19.00 -99.63
C ASN A 724 -51.87 -19.45 -98.15
N GLU A 725 -52.87 -20.13 -97.58
CA GLU A 725 -52.82 -20.56 -96.15
C GLU A 725 -51.53 -21.35 -95.80
N GLU A 726 -51.03 -22.19 -96.70
CA GLU A 726 -49.77 -22.94 -96.51
C GLU A 726 -48.51 -22.05 -96.60
N GLU A 727 -48.48 -21.04 -97.49
CA GLU A 727 -47.34 -20.12 -97.62
C GLU A 727 -47.27 -19.15 -96.43
N LEU A 728 -48.42 -18.76 -95.87
CA LEU A 728 -48.55 -17.86 -94.73
C LEU A 728 -48.10 -18.52 -93.41
N ILE A 729 -48.37 -19.82 -93.24
CA ILE A 729 -47.85 -20.61 -92.10
C ILE A 729 -46.32 -20.69 -92.17
N LYS A 730 -45.76 -21.03 -93.34
CA LYS A 730 -44.31 -21.16 -93.51
C LYS A 730 -43.56 -19.83 -93.35
N TYR A 731 -44.17 -18.72 -93.79
CA TYR A 731 -43.64 -17.38 -93.58
C TYR A 731 -43.69 -16.96 -92.10
N LYS A 732 -44.78 -17.27 -91.37
CA LYS A 732 -44.87 -17.05 -89.91
C LYS A 732 -43.80 -17.84 -89.15
N GLU A 733 -43.59 -19.11 -89.49
CA GLU A 733 -42.54 -19.95 -88.88
C GLU A 733 -41.13 -19.36 -89.10
N LEU A 734 -40.86 -18.80 -90.28
CA LEU A 734 -39.58 -18.15 -90.58
C LEU A 734 -39.41 -16.81 -89.86
N GLN A 735 -40.48 -16.01 -89.74
CA GLN A 735 -40.47 -14.78 -88.93
C GLN A 735 -40.27 -15.07 -87.43
N GLU A 736 -40.91 -16.11 -86.90
CA GLU A 736 -40.67 -16.55 -85.51
C GLU A 736 -39.23 -17.00 -85.30
N LYS A 737 -38.65 -17.73 -86.25
CA LYS A 737 -37.22 -18.09 -86.20
C LYS A 737 -36.30 -16.87 -86.27
N GLU A 738 -36.61 -15.89 -87.12
CA GLU A 738 -35.85 -14.63 -87.20
C GLU A 738 -35.92 -13.85 -85.88
N ASN A 739 -37.10 -13.76 -85.27
CA ASN A 739 -37.30 -13.09 -83.99
C ASN A 739 -36.59 -13.83 -82.85
N LYS A 740 -36.69 -15.16 -82.78
CA LYS A 740 -35.94 -15.98 -81.81
C LYS A 740 -34.43 -15.79 -81.95
N ASN A 741 -33.91 -15.69 -83.18
CA ASN A 741 -32.48 -15.47 -83.38
C ASN A 741 -32.04 -14.04 -83.00
N LYS A 742 -32.91 -13.03 -83.18
CA LYS A 742 -32.69 -11.66 -82.66
C LYS A 742 -32.70 -11.64 -81.13
N GLU A 743 -33.64 -12.32 -80.49
CA GLU A 743 -33.71 -12.47 -79.03
C GLU A 743 -32.45 -13.17 -78.50
N ARG A 744 -32.02 -14.30 -79.10
CA ARG A 744 -30.77 -15.00 -78.78
C ARG A 744 -29.54 -14.12 -78.92
N THR A 745 -29.52 -13.20 -79.90
CA THR A 745 -28.43 -12.21 -80.07
C THR A 745 -28.39 -11.19 -78.93
N GLU A 746 -29.54 -10.77 -78.41
CA GLU A 746 -29.63 -9.81 -77.32
C GLU A 746 -29.34 -10.45 -75.96
N GLU A 747 -29.83 -11.66 -75.74
CA GLU A 747 -29.48 -12.49 -74.57
C GLU A 747 -27.96 -12.73 -74.53
N PHE A 748 -27.35 -13.14 -75.64
CA PHE A 748 -25.90 -13.28 -75.75
C PHE A 748 -25.15 -11.99 -75.33
N ARG A 749 -25.59 -10.83 -75.83
CA ARG A 749 -24.96 -9.53 -75.49
C ARG A 749 -25.11 -9.20 -74.01
N SER A 750 -26.27 -9.49 -73.44
CA SER A 750 -26.55 -9.29 -72.02
C SER A 750 -25.69 -10.19 -71.15
N ASP A 751 -25.67 -11.50 -71.44
CA ASP A 751 -24.92 -12.50 -70.70
C ASP A 751 -23.42 -12.26 -70.76
N PHE A 752 -22.90 -11.89 -71.94
CA PHE A 752 -21.50 -11.52 -72.10
C PHE A 752 -21.13 -10.30 -71.25
N LYS A 753 -21.96 -9.24 -71.28
CA LYS A 753 -21.73 -8.04 -70.47
C LYS A 753 -21.79 -8.34 -68.98
N SER A 754 -22.83 -9.04 -68.51
CA SER A 754 -22.97 -9.42 -67.11
C SER A 754 -21.83 -10.32 -66.64
N SER A 755 -21.35 -11.23 -67.47
CA SER A 755 -20.20 -12.09 -67.14
C SER A 755 -18.93 -11.28 -66.90
N ILE A 756 -18.67 -10.26 -67.72
CA ILE A 756 -17.55 -9.33 -67.52
C ILE A 756 -17.71 -8.53 -66.21
N ASP A 757 -18.90 -7.98 -65.98
CA ASP A 757 -19.18 -7.16 -64.79
C ASP A 757 -19.00 -7.97 -63.49
N TYR A 758 -19.50 -9.22 -63.44
CA TYR A 758 -19.32 -10.10 -62.28
C TYR A 758 -17.88 -10.56 -62.09
N LEU A 759 -17.16 -10.90 -63.17
CA LEU A 759 -15.73 -11.26 -63.07
C LEU A 759 -14.89 -10.10 -62.54
N ASN A 760 -15.22 -8.87 -62.90
CA ASN A 760 -14.57 -7.68 -62.35
C ASN A 760 -14.86 -7.49 -60.86
N ASN A 761 -16.13 -7.61 -60.45
CA ASN A 761 -16.51 -7.52 -59.03
C ASN A 761 -15.83 -8.62 -58.18
N PHE A 762 -15.83 -9.87 -58.64
CA PHE A 762 -15.11 -10.96 -57.94
C PHE A 762 -13.61 -10.66 -57.79
N THR A 763 -12.99 -10.04 -58.80
CA THR A 763 -11.58 -9.66 -58.72
C THR A 763 -11.35 -8.61 -57.63
N GLU A 764 -12.19 -7.59 -57.56
CA GLU A 764 -12.11 -6.55 -56.53
C GLU A 764 -12.24 -7.14 -55.12
N LYS A 765 -13.21 -8.04 -54.90
CA LYS A 765 -13.40 -8.70 -53.60
C LYS A 765 -12.25 -9.62 -53.19
N VAL A 766 -11.63 -10.30 -54.15
CA VAL A 766 -10.44 -11.10 -53.85
C VAL A 766 -9.24 -10.21 -53.51
N GLN A 767 -9.10 -9.04 -54.14
CA GLN A 767 -8.05 -8.08 -53.77
C GLN A 767 -8.24 -7.50 -52.36
N GLU A 768 -9.47 -7.18 -51.95
CA GLU A 768 -9.78 -6.77 -50.57
C GLU A 768 -9.37 -7.86 -49.56
N LEU A 769 -9.72 -9.12 -49.81
CA LEU A 769 -9.34 -10.26 -48.95
C LEU A 769 -7.83 -10.47 -48.89
N LYS A 770 -7.13 -10.25 -50.00
CA LYS A 770 -5.67 -10.35 -50.06
C LYS A 770 -4.99 -9.27 -49.21
N ALA A 771 -5.52 -8.03 -49.22
CA ALA A 771 -5.02 -6.96 -48.35
C ALA A 771 -5.17 -7.31 -46.86
N LEU A 772 -6.33 -7.83 -46.47
CA LEU A 772 -6.58 -8.31 -45.10
C LEU A 772 -5.65 -9.47 -44.70
N LYS A 773 -5.37 -10.41 -45.63
CA LYS A 773 -4.39 -11.48 -45.40
C LYS A 773 -3.01 -10.90 -45.08
N VAL A 774 -2.53 -9.93 -45.86
CA VAL A 774 -1.21 -9.29 -45.64
C VAL A 774 -1.17 -8.57 -44.29
N GLU A 775 -2.22 -7.82 -43.95
CA GLU A 775 -2.32 -7.12 -42.68
C GLU A 775 -2.32 -8.09 -41.48
N PHE A 776 -3.14 -9.14 -41.53
CA PHE A 776 -3.18 -10.19 -40.51
C PHE A 776 -1.81 -10.83 -40.29
N LEU A 777 -1.11 -11.19 -41.36
CA LEU A 777 0.22 -11.79 -41.28
C LEU A 777 1.27 -10.82 -40.71
N SER A 778 1.15 -9.52 -41.00
CA SER A 778 2.07 -8.49 -40.49
C SER A 778 1.91 -8.20 -38.98
N ASN A 779 0.73 -8.47 -38.41
CA ASN A 779 0.45 -8.27 -36.98
C ASN A 779 0.87 -9.46 -36.09
N LEU A 780 1.24 -10.59 -36.69
CA LEU A 780 1.74 -11.75 -35.96
C LEU A 780 3.22 -11.57 -35.59
N LYS A 781 3.55 -11.62 -34.29
CA LYS A 781 4.91 -11.40 -33.79
C LYS A 781 5.85 -12.62 -33.92
N GLY A 782 5.32 -13.81 -34.23
CA GLY A 782 6.09 -15.05 -34.27
C GLY A 782 6.12 -15.69 -35.65
N ASP A 783 7.32 -15.89 -36.21
CA ASP A 783 7.53 -16.41 -37.57
C ASP A 783 6.86 -17.77 -37.82
N LYS A 784 6.83 -18.64 -36.81
CA LYS A 784 6.16 -19.96 -36.90
C LYS A 784 4.66 -19.83 -37.16
N PHE A 785 4.00 -18.86 -36.52
CA PHE A 785 2.56 -18.62 -36.70
C PHE A 785 2.28 -17.96 -38.05
N SER A 786 3.09 -16.97 -38.45
CA SER A 786 2.98 -16.32 -39.76
C SER A 786 3.11 -17.34 -40.90
N THR A 787 4.09 -18.24 -40.80
CA THR A 787 4.30 -19.31 -41.81
C THR A 787 3.12 -20.28 -41.87
N TYR A 788 2.65 -20.79 -40.72
CA TYR A 788 1.51 -21.72 -40.65
C TYR A 788 0.24 -21.14 -41.28
N TYR A 789 -0.10 -19.89 -40.96
CA TYR A 789 -1.31 -19.26 -41.49
C TYR A 789 -1.15 -18.79 -42.94
N ASN A 790 0.05 -18.40 -43.37
CA ASN A 790 0.29 -18.05 -44.78
C ASN A 790 0.05 -19.25 -45.70
N GLU A 791 0.49 -20.45 -45.31
CA GLU A 791 0.19 -21.68 -46.05
C GLU A 791 -1.32 -21.98 -46.09
N LYS A 792 -2.03 -21.86 -44.96
CA LYS A 792 -3.48 -22.12 -44.89
C LYS A 792 -4.32 -21.11 -45.68
N LEU A 793 -3.82 -19.89 -45.86
CA LEU A 793 -4.48 -18.81 -46.60
C LEU A 793 -3.98 -18.67 -48.05
N SER A 794 -3.17 -19.60 -48.56
CA SER A 794 -2.70 -19.62 -49.96
C SER A 794 -3.83 -19.74 -50.98
N ILE A 795 -4.98 -20.30 -50.57
CA ILE A 795 -6.18 -20.42 -51.41
C ILE A 795 -6.66 -19.08 -51.98
N ILE A 796 -6.41 -17.97 -51.29
CA ILE A 796 -6.77 -16.62 -51.77
C ILE A 796 -5.98 -16.26 -53.03
N ASP A 797 -4.69 -16.60 -53.07
CA ASP A 797 -3.82 -16.37 -54.23
C ASP A 797 -4.19 -17.31 -55.39
N GLU A 798 -4.61 -18.55 -55.08
CA GLU A 798 -5.10 -19.49 -56.10
C GLU A 798 -6.39 -19.02 -56.77
N ILE A 799 -7.32 -18.44 -56.01
CA ILE A 799 -8.58 -17.89 -56.53
C ILE A 799 -8.30 -16.70 -57.45
N GLU A 800 -7.39 -15.80 -57.07
CA GLU A 800 -6.97 -14.67 -57.91
C GLU A 800 -6.42 -15.14 -59.26
N ASN A 801 -5.54 -16.15 -59.25
CA ASN A 801 -4.97 -16.71 -60.47
C ASN A 801 -6.03 -17.31 -61.40
N LYS A 802 -7.00 -18.06 -60.85
CA LYS A 802 -8.11 -18.61 -61.64
C LYS A 802 -9.01 -17.53 -62.23
N LEU A 803 -9.30 -16.46 -61.48
CA LEU A 803 -10.09 -15.34 -62.00
C LEU A 803 -9.38 -14.61 -63.14
N ASN A 804 -8.06 -14.43 -63.04
CA ASN A 804 -7.27 -13.82 -64.11
C ASN A 804 -7.24 -14.71 -65.36
N GLN A 805 -7.15 -16.03 -65.21
CA GLN A 805 -7.26 -16.97 -66.33
C GLN A 805 -8.63 -16.87 -67.04
N LEU A 806 -9.72 -16.84 -66.27
CA LEU A 806 -11.08 -16.68 -66.83
C LEU A 806 -11.25 -15.36 -67.59
N LYS A 807 -10.62 -14.27 -67.13
CA LYS A 807 -10.64 -12.98 -67.84
C LYS A 807 -9.87 -13.03 -69.16
N GLU A 808 -8.72 -13.69 -69.18
CA GLU A 808 -7.92 -13.90 -70.40
C GLU A 808 -8.66 -14.79 -71.42
N GLU A 809 -9.41 -15.80 -70.98
CA GLU A 809 -10.20 -16.69 -71.84
C GLU A 809 -11.29 -15.94 -72.65
N ILE A 810 -11.95 -14.95 -72.04
CA ILE A 810 -13.03 -14.17 -72.68
C ILE A 810 -12.57 -12.82 -73.22
N ASN A 811 -11.26 -12.58 -73.24
CA ASN A 811 -10.67 -11.32 -73.68
C ASN A 811 -11.01 -11.01 -75.15
N VAL A 812 -11.17 -9.72 -75.46
CA VAL A 812 -11.53 -9.22 -76.79
C VAL A 812 -10.41 -8.34 -77.31
N ILE A 813 -9.87 -8.70 -78.47
CA ILE A 813 -8.83 -7.96 -79.19
C ILE A 813 -9.40 -7.34 -80.46
N LYS A 814 -8.73 -6.32 -80.99
CA LYS A 814 -9.06 -5.78 -82.32
C LYS A 814 -8.22 -6.48 -83.37
N ASN A 815 -8.86 -6.99 -84.42
CA ASN A 815 -8.17 -7.52 -85.58
C ASN A 815 -7.60 -6.38 -86.46
N ASN A 816 -6.86 -6.74 -87.52
CA ASN A 816 -6.21 -5.79 -88.44
C ASN A 816 -7.19 -4.84 -89.19
N GLU A 817 -8.49 -5.12 -89.13
CA GLU A 817 -9.56 -4.32 -89.73
C GLU A 817 -10.29 -3.43 -88.69
N GLY A 818 -9.81 -3.42 -87.44
CA GLY A 818 -10.40 -2.65 -86.35
C GLY A 818 -11.65 -3.29 -85.72
N ILE A 819 -11.97 -4.53 -86.09
CA ILE A 819 -13.14 -5.27 -85.59
C ILE A 819 -12.77 -6.03 -84.31
N SER A 820 -13.60 -5.90 -83.29
CA SER A 820 -13.46 -6.62 -82.02
C SER A 820 -13.77 -8.11 -82.21
N VAL A 821 -12.80 -8.96 -81.88
CA VAL A 821 -12.87 -10.43 -81.94
C VAL A 821 -12.35 -11.03 -80.64
N PHE A 822 -12.81 -12.23 -80.28
CA PHE A 822 -12.28 -12.93 -79.11
C PHE A 822 -10.82 -13.33 -79.34
N ALA A 823 -9.96 -13.08 -78.34
CA ALA A 823 -8.54 -13.38 -78.41
C ALA A 823 -8.28 -14.89 -78.42
N ASN A 824 -9.13 -15.64 -77.72
CA ASN A 824 -9.07 -17.09 -77.57
C ASN A 824 -10.40 -17.72 -77.99
N SER A 825 -10.36 -18.98 -78.43
CA SER A 825 -11.59 -19.75 -78.65
C SER A 825 -12.26 -20.01 -77.31
N ASN A 826 -13.53 -19.61 -77.18
CA ASN A 826 -14.32 -19.76 -75.97
C ASN A 826 -15.79 -20.01 -76.32
N ILE A 827 -16.61 -20.29 -75.31
CA ILE A 827 -18.05 -20.59 -75.48
C ILE A 827 -18.82 -19.43 -76.14
N PHE A 828 -18.45 -18.18 -75.85
CA PHE A 828 -19.10 -17.01 -76.45
C PHE A 828 -18.74 -16.87 -77.94
N ASN A 829 -17.52 -17.24 -78.35
CA ASN A 829 -17.13 -17.23 -79.74
C ASN A 829 -17.95 -18.25 -80.56
N THR A 830 -18.10 -19.47 -80.06
CA THR A 830 -18.88 -20.53 -80.73
C THR A 830 -20.35 -20.15 -80.85
N GLU A 831 -20.97 -19.67 -79.77
CA GLU A 831 -22.37 -19.25 -79.76
C GLU A 831 -22.62 -18.07 -80.72
N LEU A 832 -21.70 -17.12 -80.80
CA LEU A 832 -21.79 -15.98 -81.72
C LEU A 832 -21.69 -16.41 -83.20
N GLU A 833 -20.86 -17.40 -83.51
CA GLU A 833 -20.76 -17.98 -84.86
C GLU A 833 -22.03 -18.73 -85.25
N ASP A 834 -22.62 -19.49 -84.33
CA ASP A 834 -23.90 -20.20 -84.53
C ASP A 834 -25.05 -19.22 -84.79
N ILE A 835 -25.18 -18.17 -83.97
CA ILE A 835 -26.18 -17.09 -84.16
C ILE A 835 -26.04 -16.44 -85.55
N LYS A 836 -24.80 -16.17 -85.99
CA LYS A 836 -24.52 -15.58 -87.32
C LYS A 836 -24.88 -16.53 -88.46
N SER A 837 -24.53 -17.81 -88.34
CA SER A 837 -24.84 -18.85 -89.33
C SER A 837 -26.35 -19.04 -89.49
N GLU A 838 -27.07 -19.14 -88.37
CA GLU A 838 -28.52 -19.27 -88.34
C GLU A 838 -29.21 -18.03 -88.94
N LYS A 839 -28.69 -16.83 -88.67
CA LYS A 839 -29.19 -15.57 -89.27
C LYS A 839 -29.04 -15.58 -90.79
N ALA A 840 -27.90 -16.02 -91.31
CA ALA A 840 -27.65 -16.09 -92.75
C ALA A 840 -28.60 -17.09 -93.43
N LYS A 841 -28.84 -18.25 -92.79
CA LYS A 841 -29.77 -19.27 -93.28
C LYS A 841 -31.22 -18.78 -93.33
N ILE A 842 -31.69 -18.18 -92.23
CA ILE A 842 -33.04 -17.59 -92.14
C ILE A 842 -33.23 -16.50 -93.21
N SER A 843 -32.25 -15.60 -93.36
CA SER A 843 -32.30 -14.53 -94.38
C SER A 843 -32.38 -15.08 -95.81
N GLY A 844 -31.71 -16.19 -96.11
CA GLY A 844 -31.80 -16.85 -97.41
C GLY A 844 -33.19 -17.45 -97.67
N GLU A 845 -33.78 -18.11 -96.68
CA GLU A 845 -35.11 -18.76 -96.76
C GLU A 845 -36.28 -17.76 -96.82
N LEU A 846 -36.11 -16.53 -96.31
CA LEU A 846 -37.10 -15.44 -96.38
C LEU A 846 -37.20 -14.77 -97.76
N THR A 847 -36.15 -14.90 -98.60
CA THR A 847 -36.03 -14.20 -99.90
C THR A 847 -37.15 -14.49 -100.92
N PRO A 848 -37.69 -15.73 -101.06
CA PRO A 848 -38.74 -16.06 -102.03
C PRO A 848 -40.14 -15.51 -101.72
N PHE A 849 -40.41 -15.11 -100.47
CA PHE A 849 -41.73 -14.65 -100.00
C PHE A 849 -41.96 -13.13 -100.19
N ILE A 850 -41.03 -12.45 -100.89
CA ILE A 850 -41.05 -11.01 -101.13
C ILE A 850 -41.84 -10.72 -102.42
N ARG A 851 -43.16 -10.49 -102.32
CA ARG A 851 -44.02 -10.13 -103.49
C ARG A 851 -44.55 -8.68 -103.48
N ASN A 852 -44.49 -7.96 -102.35
CA ASN A 852 -44.89 -6.55 -102.24
C ASN A 852 -44.03 -5.80 -101.19
N GLU A 853 -43.13 -4.92 -101.65
CA GLU A 853 -42.19 -4.19 -100.78
C GLU A 853 -42.87 -3.26 -99.77
N GLU A 854 -44.04 -2.71 -100.11
CA GLU A 854 -44.69 -1.66 -99.33
C GLU A 854 -45.45 -2.24 -98.12
N LEU A 855 -46.15 -3.37 -98.30
CA LEU A 855 -46.77 -4.14 -97.20
C LEU A 855 -45.73 -4.71 -96.22
N GLN A 856 -44.59 -5.18 -96.73
CA GLN A 856 -43.49 -5.69 -95.90
C GLN A 856 -42.86 -4.61 -95.04
N LYS A 857 -42.71 -3.40 -95.57
CA LYS A 857 -42.22 -2.26 -94.80
C LYS A 857 -43.17 -1.91 -93.65
N GLN A 858 -44.49 -1.99 -93.87
CA GLN A 858 -45.49 -1.77 -92.83
C GLN A 858 -45.50 -2.86 -91.75
N ILE A 859 -45.44 -4.13 -92.14
CA ILE A 859 -45.37 -5.26 -91.20
C ILE A 859 -44.07 -5.20 -90.38
N LYS A 860 -42.94 -4.86 -91.01
CA LYS A 860 -41.66 -4.68 -90.34
C LYS A 860 -41.73 -3.56 -89.29
N ILE A 861 -42.30 -2.41 -89.63
CA ILE A 861 -42.48 -1.28 -88.71
C ILE A 861 -43.35 -1.69 -87.51
N LEU A 862 -44.46 -2.40 -87.74
CA LEU A 862 -45.35 -2.86 -86.67
C LEU A 862 -44.70 -3.92 -85.77
N ASN A 863 -43.96 -4.88 -86.34
CA ASN A 863 -43.23 -5.89 -85.57
C ASN A 863 -42.07 -5.28 -84.76
N GLU A 864 -41.35 -4.31 -85.33
CA GLU A 864 -40.33 -3.53 -84.60
C GLU A 864 -40.98 -2.73 -83.46
N SER A 865 -42.17 -2.16 -83.67
CA SER A 865 -42.95 -1.51 -82.61
C SER A 865 -43.35 -2.48 -81.50
N ILE A 866 -43.87 -3.67 -81.84
CA ILE A 866 -44.27 -4.71 -80.86
C ILE A 866 -43.06 -5.19 -80.06
N GLN A 867 -41.92 -5.43 -80.71
CA GLN A 867 -40.70 -5.84 -80.00
C GLN A 867 -40.20 -4.75 -79.06
N ASN A 868 -40.23 -3.48 -79.46
CA ASN A 868 -39.86 -2.37 -78.60
C ASN A 868 -40.80 -2.23 -77.40
N ASP A 869 -42.11 -2.37 -77.59
CA ASP A 869 -43.09 -2.31 -76.49
C ASP A 869 -42.91 -3.49 -75.51
N LYS A 870 -42.64 -4.71 -76.00
CA LYS A 870 -42.31 -5.87 -75.15
C LYS A 870 -41.04 -5.66 -74.32
N LYS A 871 -40.00 -5.05 -74.91
CA LYS A 871 -38.76 -4.73 -74.19
C LYS A 871 -39.00 -3.70 -73.08
N LEU A 872 -39.76 -2.66 -73.36
CA LEU A 872 -40.12 -1.65 -72.35
C LEU A 872 -40.92 -2.27 -71.20
N LEU A 873 -41.81 -3.22 -71.49
CA LEU A 873 -42.60 -3.92 -70.47
C LEU A 873 -41.72 -4.81 -69.57
N ALA A 874 -40.78 -5.55 -70.15
CA ALA A 874 -39.80 -6.35 -69.38
C ALA A 874 -38.89 -5.47 -68.51
N GLU A 875 -38.50 -4.29 -69.00
CA GLU A 875 -37.73 -3.30 -68.24
C GLU A 875 -38.54 -2.75 -67.04
N ILE A 876 -39.83 -2.44 -67.23
CA ILE A 876 -40.75 -2.02 -66.17
C ILE A 876 -40.88 -3.11 -65.09
N GLU A 877 -41.02 -4.37 -65.48
CA GLU A 877 -41.10 -5.50 -64.53
C GLU A 877 -39.80 -5.68 -63.74
N ARG A 878 -38.65 -5.52 -64.40
CA ARG A 878 -37.33 -5.54 -63.76
C ARG A 878 -37.19 -4.41 -62.73
N LEU A 879 -37.56 -3.18 -63.10
CA LEU A 879 -37.51 -2.02 -62.19
C LEU A 879 -38.43 -2.21 -60.98
N ASN A 880 -39.66 -2.68 -61.17
CA ASN A 880 -40.59 -2.98 -60.08
C ASN A 880 -40.06 -4.03 -59.11
N LYS A 881 -39.42 -5.08 -59.62
CA LYS A 881 -38.77 -6.10 -58.79
C LYS A 881 -37.64 -5.49 -57.96
N GLN A 882 -36.76 -4.70 -58.59
CA GLN A 882 -35.66 -4.01 -57.89
C GLN A 882 -36.17 -3.07 -56.79
N ILE A 883 -37.24 -2.30 -57.06
CA ILE A 883 -37.87 -1.42 -56.07
C ILE A 883 -38.42 -2.24 -54.89
N THR A 884 -39.06 -3.38 -55.17
CA THR A 884 -39.63 -4.26 -54.13
C THR A 884 -38.54 -4.87 -53.25
N ASP A 885 -37.47 -5.40 -53.86
CA ASP A 885 -36.33 -5.97 -53.15
C ASP A 885 -35.63 -4.92 -52.26
N LYS A 886 -35.46 -3.69 -52.79
CA LYS A 886 -34.87 -2.57 -52.04
C LYS A 886 -35.77 -2.08 -50.90
N LYS A 887 -37.10 -2.04 -51.10
CA LYS A 887 -38.06 -1.72 -50.01
C LYS A 887 -38.02 -2.77 -48.90
N SER A 888 -37.85 -4.05 -49.22
CA SER A 888 -37.62 -5.10 -48.23
C SER A 888 -36.29 -4.93 -47.48
N ALA A 889 -35.22 -4.55 -48.20
CA ALA A 889 -33.92 -4.26 -47.61
C ALA A 889 -33.95 -3.05 -46.65
N ILE A 890 -34.75 -2.01 -46.96
CA ILE A 890 -34.98 -0.85 -46.07
C ILE A 890 -35.59 -1.28 -44.73
N GLN A 891 -36.61 -2.15 -44.76
CA GLN A 891 -37.22 -2.68 -43.53
C GLN A 891 -36.24 -3.52 -42.72
N THR A 892 -35.45 -4.37 -43.39
CA THR A 892 -34.40 -5.15 -42.74
C THR A 892 -33.36 -4.22 -42.08
N CYS A 893 -32.92 -3.18 -42.78
CA CYS A 893 -31.96 -2.21 -42.26
C CYS A 893 -32.50 -1.45 -41.04
N LYS A 894 -33.80 -1.11 -41.03
CA LYS A 894 -34.45 -0.51 -39.85
C LYS A 894 -34.41 -1.45 -38.65
N THR A 895 -34.74 -2.73 -38.84
CA THR A 895 -34.66 -3.73 -37.75
C THR A 895 -33.23 -3.84 -37.20
N GLU A 896 -32.22 -3.92 -38.08
CA GLU A 896 -30.80 -3.99 -37.69
C GLU A 896 -30.34 -2.76 -36.88
N ILE A 897 -30.83 -1.55 -37.20
CA ILE A 897 -30.52 -0.31 -36.44
C ILE A 897 -30.96 -0.46 -34.98
N PHE A 898 -32.17 -0.95 -34.75
CA PHE A 898 -32.71 -1.11 -33.39
C PHE A 898 -32.11 -2.33 -32.67
N GLU A 899 -31.71 -3.38 -33.38
CA GLU A 899 -30.92 -4.48 -32.80
C GLU A 899 -29.54 -4.00 -32.32
N LEU A 900 -28.89 -3.08 -33.05
CA LEU A 900 -27.64 -2.46 -32.59
C LEU A 900 -27.87 -1.59 -31.35
N TYR A 901 -29.00 -0.88 -31.28
CA TYR A 901 -29.38 -0.12 -30.09
C TYR A 901 -29.61 -1.03 -28.88
N ASP A 902 -30.24 -2.20 -29.06
CA ASP A 902 -30.37 -3.23 -28.02
C ASP A 902 -29.01 -3.74 -27.54
N LYS A 903 -28.08 -3.98 -28.47
CA LYS A 903 -26.73 -4.43 -28.13
C LYS A 903 -25.99 -3.41 -27.27
N VAL A 904 -26.13 -2.11 -27.53
CA VAL A 904 -25.53 -1.07 -26.70
C VAL A 904 -26.06 -1.15 -25.26
N TYR A 905 -27.38 -1.21 -25.08
CA TYR A 905 -27.98 -1.35 -23.75
C TYR A 905 -27.54 -2.64 -23.03
N ASN A 906 -27.44 -3.75 -23.75
CA ASN A 906 -26.97 -5.02 -23.21
C ASN A 906 -25.50 -4.97 -22.77
N GLU A 907 -24.64 -4.20 -23.44
CA GLU A 907 -23.25 -4.01 -22.99
C GLU A 907 -23.18 -3.27 -21.64
N TYR A 908 -24.10 -2.34 -21.35
CA TYR A 908 -24.21 -1.73 -20.01
C TYR A 908 -24.62 -2.74 -18.94
N GLN A 909 -25.58 -3.62 -19.23
CA GLN A 909 -25.97 -4.70 -18.29
C GLN A 909 -24.82 -5.68 -18.06
N LYS A 910 -24.10 -6.03 -19.13
CA LYS A 910 -22.98 -6.96 -19.10
C LYS A 910 -21.82 -6.42 -18.27
N VAL A 911 -21.40 -5.17 -18.47
CA VAL A 911 -20.27 -4.59 -17.69
C VAL A 911 -20.61 -4.50 -16.19
N ILE A 912 -21.87 -4.22 -15.86
CA ILE A 912 -22.33 -4.21 -14.46
C ILE A 912 -22.22 -5.61 -13.84
N GLU A 913 -22.66 -6.66 -14.55
CA GLU A 913 -22.57 -8.03 -14.04
C GLU A 913 -21.10 -8.53 -13.99
N GLU A 914 -20.28 -8.18 -14.98
CA GLU A 914 -18.84 -8.53 -15.01
C GLU A 914 -18.03 -7.89 -13.86
N LEU A 915 -18.45 -6.71 -13.39
CA LEU A 915 -17.83 -5.99 -12.28
C LEU A 915 -18.49 -6.29 -10.92
N LYS A 916 -19.57 -7.08 -10.88
CA LYS A 916 -20.31 -7.41 -9.66
C LYS A 916 -19.46 -8.18 -8.64
N GLN A 917 -18.61 -9.10 -9.10
CA GLN A 917 -17.68 -9.80 -8.22
C GLN A 917 -16.79 -8.80 -7.47
N ARG A 918 -16.30 -7.78 -8.19
CA ARG A 918 -15.46 -6.74 -7.62
C ARG A 918 -16.25 -5.91 -6.60
N THR A 919 -17.48 -5.51 -6.90
CA THR A 919 -18.29 -4.75 -5.94
C THR A 919 -18.66 -5.57 -4.70
N THR A 920 -18.95 -6.86 -4.82
CA THR A 920 -19.26 -7.75 -3.69
C THR A 920 -18.08 -7.93 -2.72
N GLU A 921 -16.84 -8.04 -3.21
CA GLU A 921 -15.64 -8.05 -2.34
C GLU A 921 -15.55 -6.82 -1.43
N LEU A 922 -16.19 -5.73 -1.85
CA LEU A 922 -16.10 -4.40 -1.28
C LEU A 922 -17.33 -4.08 -0.40
N GLU A 923 -18.32 -4.97 -0.34
CA GLU A 923 -19.48 -4.90 0.56
C GLU A 923 -19.12 -5.34 2.00
N LYS A 924 -18.04 -4.78 2.54
CA LYS A 924 -17.59 -5.02 3.92
C LYS A 924 -17.92 -3.82 4.81
N ASP A 925 -17.88 -4.02 6.12
CA ASP A 925 -18.05 -2.96 7.12
C ASP A 925 -19.38 -2.19 6.97
N GLY A 926 -20.45 -2.84 6.50
CA GLY A 926 -21.79 -2.24 6.35
C GLY A 926 -21.98 -1.39 5.09
N LEU A 927 -21.03 -1.41 4.15
CA LEU A 927 -21.11 -0.79 2.83
C LEU A 927 -21.78 -1.72 1.82
N LYS A 928 -22.61 -1.19 0.93
CA LYS A 928 -23.19 -1.90 -0.21
C LYS A 928 -22.98 -1.09 -1.49
N ILE A 929 -22.50 -1.74 -2.56
CA ILE A 929 -22.23 -1.09 -3.86
C ILE A 929 -22.97 -1.86 -4.95
N GLU A 930 -23.96 -1.20 -5.55
CA GLU A 930 -24.83 -1.77 -6.58
C GLU A 930 -24.61 -1.03 -7.89
N GLY A 931 -24.12 -1.73 -8.92
CA GLY A 931 -24.03 -1.20 -10.28
C GLY A 931 -25.40 -1.19 -10.95
N ILE A 932 -25.77 -0.07 -11.55
CA ILE A 932 -27.08 0.15 -12.17
C ILE A 932 -26.91 0.89 -13.49
N SER A 933 -27.62 0.45 -14.53
CA SER A 933 -27.72 1.19 -15.79
C SER A 933 -28.79 2.27 -15.63
N GLN A 934 -28.41 3.53 -15.76
CA GLN A 934 -29.36 4.65 -15.75
C GLN A 934 -29.53 5.22 -17.16
N ILE A 935 -30.66 5.91 -17.36
CA ILE A 935 -30.96 6.63 -18.60
C ILE A 935 -31.08 8.13 -18.33
N ASN A 936 -30.54 8.96 -19.21
CA ASN A 936 -30.59 10.42 -19.09
C ASN A 936 -31.79 11.01 -19.84
N PHE A 937 -32.97 11.01 -19.19
CA PHE A 937 -34.20 11.60 -19.74
C PHE A 937 -34.06 13.08 -20.12
N SER A 938 -33.26 13.86 -19.37
CA SER A 938 -33.02 15.27 -19.68
C SER A 938 -32.27 15.44 -21.00
N LYS A 939 -31.26 14.59 -21.26
CA LYS A 939 -30.52 14.58 -22.53
C LYS A 939 -31.43 14.12 -23.70
N ILE A 940 -32.26 13.10 -23.48
CA ILE A 940 -33.24 12.63 -24.48
C ILE A 940 -34.22 13.76 -24.84
N TYR A 941 -34.84 14.39 -23.84
CA TYR A 941 -35.75 15.52 -24.03
C TYR A 941 -35.08 16.63 -24.83
N LYS A 942 -33.86 17.02 -24.46
CA LYS A 942 -33.09 18.07 -25.15
C LYS A 942 -32.83 17.69 -26.61
N SER A 943 -32.45 16.45 -26.88
CA SER A 943 -32.18 15.94 -28.23
C SER A 943 -33.43 15.93 -29.10
N ILE A 944 -34.57 15.46 -28.58
CA ILE A 944 -35.87 15.47 -29.26
C ILE A 944 -36.34 16.91 -29.52
N TYR A 945 -36.11 17.82 -28.57
CA TYR A 945 -36.44 19.23 -28.72
C TYR A 945 -35.55 19.91 -29.78
N GLU A 946 -34.25 19.63 -29.79
CA GLU A 946 -33.28 20.19 -30.73
C GLU A 946 -33.55 19.80 -32.19
N ILE A 947 -34.23 18.68 -32.45
CA ILE A 947 -34.64 18.29 -33.82
C ILE A 947 -36.02 18.85 -34.21
N SER A 948 -36.81 19.37 -33.27
CA SER A 948 -38.19 19.83 -33.48
C SER A 948 -38.27 21.28 -33.98
N ASP A 949 -39.19 21.57 -34.89
CA ASP A 949 -39.45 22.95 -35.38
C ASP A 949 -40.01 23.92 -34.32
N GLY A 950 -40.39 23.40 -33.15
CA GLY A 950 -40.89 24.14 -31.99
C GLY A 950 -42.27 24.79 -32.17
N ARG A 951 -42.81 24.90 -33.39
CA ARG A 951 -44.05 25.64 -33.70
C ARG A 951 -45.29 24.79 -33.49
N LYS A 952 -45.20 23.48 -33.77
CA LYS A 952 -46.33 22.53 -33.65
C LYS A 952 -46.27 21.65 -32.41
N ALA A 953 -45.17 21.73 -31.65
CA ALA A 953 -44.95 20.98 -30.41
C ALA A 953 -45.17 19.45 -30.50
N HIS A 954 -44.93 18.83 -31.67
CA HIS A 954 -45.14 17.38 -31.90
C HIS A 954 -44.36 16.48 -30.93
N PHE A 955 -43.22 16.95 -30.42
CA PHE A 955 -42.46 16.26 -29.37
C PHE A 955 -43.29 15.98 -28.11
N ARG A 956 -44.32 16.77 -27.81
CA ARG A 956 -45.20 16.55 -26.65
C ARG A 956 -46.07 15.29 -26.76
N ASN A 957 -46.20 14.71 -27.94
CA ASN A 957 -46.99 13.49 -28.16
C ASN A 957 -46.32 12.23 -27.60
N TYR A 958 -45.06 12.32 -27.15
CA TYR A 958 -44.25 11.20 -26.67
C TYR A 958 -44.02 11.34 -25.15
N GLU A 959 -45.11 11.33 -24.39
CA GLU A 959 -45.16 11.66 -22.95
C GLU A 959 -44.20 10.82 -22.08
N LYS A 960 -43.89 9.59 -22.50
CA LYS A 960 -42.97 8.70 -21.76
C LYS A 960 -41.50 9.15 -21.81
N LEU A 961 -41.12 9.91 -22.83
CA LEU A 961 -39.76 10.46 -23.03
C LEU A 961 -39.67 11.95 -22.70
N VAL A 962 -40.80 12.66 -22.76
CA VAL A 962 -40.86 14.12 -22.75
C VAL A 962 -41.49 14.64 -21.46
N ASP A 963 -40.74 14.52 -20.35
CA ASP A 963 -41.04 15.19 -19.07
C ASP A 963 -39.83 16.02 -18.63
N PHE A 964 -40.00 17.34 -18.58
CA PHE A 964 -38.94 18.29 -18.22
C PHE A 964 -38.47 18.14 -16.76
N ASN A 965 -39.31 17.57 -15.89
CA ASN A 965 -38.98 17.35 -14.48
C ASN A 965 -38.28 16.00 -14.24
N LYS A 966 -38.27 15.10 -15.23
CA LYS A 966 -37.71 13.75 -15.10
C LYS A 966 -36.19 13.80 -15.24
N LYS A 967 -35.50 13.74 -14.10
CA LYS A 967 -34.04 13.58 -14.02
C LYS A 967 -33.61 12.16 -14.44
N SER A 968 -32.30 11.92 -14.50
CA SER A 968 -31.78 10.57 -14.69
C SER A 968 -32.34 9.61 -13.63
N THR A 969 -32.72 8.40 -14.05
CA THR A 969 -33.32 7.40 -13.17
C THR A 969 -32.97 5.99 -13.62
N ASP A 970 -32.99 5.06 -12.67
CA ASP A 970 -32.92 3.61 -12.87
C ASP A 970 -34.30 2.97 -13.06
N SER A 971 -35.37 3.67 -12.66
CA SER A 971 -36.76 3.22 -12.81
C SER A 971 -37.27 3.52 -14.22
N PHE A 972 -36.91 2.67 -15.18
CA PHE A 972 -37.45 2.69 -16.54
C PHE A 972 -37.61 1.26 -17.10
N VAL A 973 -38.50 1.11 -18.08
CA VAL A 973 -38.69 -0.14 -18.82
C VAL A 973 -38.09 0.07 -20.21
N TYR A 974 -36.97 -0.60 -20.50
CA TYR A 974 -36.23 -0.42 -21.76
C TYR A 974 -37.11 -0.59 -23.00
N ASP A 975 -37.95 -1.62 -23.02
CA ASP A 975 -38.85 -1.88 -24.14
C ASP A 975 -39.83 -0.73 -24.41
N GLU A 976 -40.31 -0.05 -23.36
CA GLU A 976 -41.19 1.10 -23.53
C GLU A 976 -40.46 2.30 -24.17
N ILE A 977 -39.21 2.54 -23.75
CA ILE A 977 -38.36 3.59 -24.33
C ILE A 977 -38.09 3.30 -25.80
N LYS A 978 -37.71 2.06 -26.11
CA LYS A 978 -37.46 1.62 -27.49
C LYS A 978 -38.69 1.81 -28.37
N GLN A 979 -39.88 1.43 -27.91
CA GLN A 979 -41.11 1.58 -28.68
C GLN A 979 -41.43 3.05 -28.98
N GLU A 980 -41.20 3.96 -28.03
CA GLU A 980 -41.37 5.40 -28.27
C GLU A 980 -40.33 5.95 -29.26
N LEU A 981 -39.07 5.52 -29.18
CA LEU A 981 -38.05 5.89 -30.17
C LEU A 981 -38.40 5.39 -31.57
N ILE A 982 -38.96 4.17 -31.71
CA ILE A 982 -39.46 3.64 -32.98
C ILE A 982 -40.61 4.51 -33.51
N LYS A 983 -41.56 4.92 -32.66
CA LYS A 983 -42.66 5.81 -33.07
C LYS A 983 -42.14 7.15 -33.57
N ILE A 984 -41.19 7.77 -32.86
CA ILE A 984 -40.59 9.06 -33.30
C ILE A 984 -39.85 8.86 -34.62
N PHE A 985 -39.08 7.77 -34.76
CA PHE A 985 -38.40 7.43 -36.02
C PHE A 985 -39.40 7.37 -37.18
N ASP A 986 -40.50 6.63 -37.01
CA ASP A 986 -41.53 6.49 -38.04
C ASP A 986 -42.21 7.82 -38.37
N SER A 987 -42.50 8.63 -37.35
CA SER A 987 -43.08 9.97 -37.53
C SER A 987 -42.13 10.97 -38.23
N ILE A 988 -40.81 10.83 -38.05
CA ILE A 988 -39.83 11.63 -38.81
C ILE A 988 -39.82 11.18 -40.27
N MET A 989 -39.92 9.87 -40.51
CA MET A 989 -39.88 9.31 -41.86
C MET A 989 -41.13 9.66 -42.66
N ASP A 990 -42.32 9.51 -42.09
CA ASP A 990 -43.60 9.82 -42.73
C ASP A 990 -43.89 11.34 -42.84
N GLY A 991 -43.11 12.18 -42.14
CA GLY A 991 -43.21 13.63 -42.17
C GLY A 991 -44.28 14.21 -41.23
N THR A 992 -44.89 13.39 -40.36
CA THR A 992 -45.81 13.84 -39.32
C THR A 992 -45.10 14.56 -38.18
N TYR A 993 -43.84 14.23 -37.92
CA TYR A 993 -42.95 14.96 -37.01
C TYR A 993 -42.27 16.11 -37.76
N ALA A 994 -42.57 17.35 -37.36
CA ALA A 994 -41.98 18.54 -37.96
C ALA A 994 -40.53 18.76 -37.50
N VAL A 995 -39.57 18.41 -38.36
CA VAL A 995 -38.14 18.62 -38.13
C VAL A 995 -37.73 20.05 -38.51
N LEU A 996 -36.76 20.62 -37.80
CA LEU A 996 -36.14 21.91 -38.14
C LEU A 996 -35.63 21.96 -39.59
N PRO A 997 -35.88 23.03 -40.36
CA PRO A 997 -35.41 23.13 -41.75
C PRO A 997 -33.89 23.03 -41.92
N SER A 998 -33.11 23.34 -40.88
CA SER A 998 -31.65 23.24 -40.86
C SER A 998 -31.13 21.82 -40.61
N ILE A 999 -31.98 20.87 -40.21
CA ILE A 999 -31.62 19.50 -39.88
C ILE A 999 -32.31 18.56 -40.87
N ASN A 1000 -31.53 17.80 -41.64
CA ASN A 1000 -32.11 16.78 -42.51
C ASN A 1000 -32.59 15.56 -41.69
N LYS A 1001 -33.50 14.75 -42.26
CA LYS A 1001 -34.07 13.56 -41.59
C LYS A 1001 -32.99 12.60 -41.09
N LYS A 1002 -31.90 12.45 -41.85
CA LYS A 1002 -30.75 11.61 -41.50
C LYS A 1002 -30.10 12.03 -40.19
N ASN A 1003 -29.75 13.32 -40.05
CA ASN A 1003 -29.15 13.86 -38.85
C ASN A 1003 -30.13 13.87 -37.67
N ALA A 1004 -31.42 14.08 -37.92
CA ALA A 1004 -32.44 14.00 -36.88
C ALA A 1004 -32.51 12.59 -36.26
N ILE A 1005 -32.43 11.53 -37.08
CA ILE A 1005 -32.40 10.14 -36.60
C ILE A 1005 -31.09 9.81 -35.87
N LYS A 1006 -29.95 10.34 -36.32
CA LYS A 1006 -28.68 10.19 -35.60
C LYS A 1006 -28.74 10.79 -34.21
N ILE A 1007 -29.28 12.00 -34.08
CA ILE A 1007 -29.48 12.68 -32.79
C ILE A 1007 -30.46 11.90 -31.91
N LEU A 1008 -31.57 11.40 -32.47
CA LEU A 1008 -32.60 10.64 -31.76
C LEU A 1008 -32.09 9.31 -31.18
N LEU A 1009 -31.13 8.68 -31.85
CA LEU A 1009 -30.58 7.36 -31.49
C LEU A 1009 -29.15 7.47 -30.93
N GLU A 1010 -28.80 8.57 -30.28
CA GLU A 1010 -27.56 8.68 -29.51
C GLU A 1010 -27.55 7.72 -28.30
N ASP A 1011 -26.36 7.49 -27.72
CA ASP A 1011 -26.28 6.83 -26.43
C ASP A 1011 -26.74 7.78 -25.30
N TYR A 1012 -27.80 7.36 -24.62
CA TYR A 1012 -28.40 8.04 -23.46
C TYR A 1012 -28.24 7.26 -22.16
N PHE A 1013 -27.62 6.09 -22.22
CA PHE A 1013 -27.37 5.26 -21.07
C PHE A 1013 -26.04 5.66 -20.40
N PHE A 1014 -25.91 5.35 -19.11
CA PHE A 1014 -24.65 5.48 -18.40
C PHE A 1014 -24.61 4.52 -17.20
N ASP A 1015 -23.40 4.08 -16.83
CA ASP A 1015 -23.20 3.28 -15.61
C ASP A 1015 -23.23 4.17 -14.36
N TYR A 1016 -24.02 3.74 -13.37
CA TYR A 1016 -24.18 4.40 -12.08
C TYR A 1016 -23.93 3.41 -10.94
N TRP A 1017 -23.08 3.79 -9.99
CA TRP A 1017 -22.72 2.97 -8.84
C TRP A 1017 -23.41 3.50 -7.59
N LYS A 1018 -24.51 2.84 -7.21
CA LYS A 1018 -25.31 3.20 -6.05
C LYS A 1018 -24.65 2.69 -4.78
N ILE A 1019 -24.38 3.60 -3.84
CA ILE A 1019 -23.72 3.30 -2.58
C ILE A 1019 -24.70 3.46 -1.42
N THR A 1020 -24.78 2.44 -0.58
CA THR A 1020 -25.60 2.43 0.64
C THR A 1020 -24.70 2.09 1.84
N TYR A 1021 -24.84 2.80 2.96
CA TYR A 1021 -24.13 2.51 4.21
C TYR A 1021 -25.12 2.57 5.38
N LYS A 1022 -25.23 1.46 6.12
CA LYS A 1022 -26.20 1.29 7.23
C LYS A 1022 -27.63 1.76 6.84
N ASN A 1023 -28.12 1.27 5.70
CA ASN A 1023 -29.44 1.56 5.09
C ASN A 1023 -29.65 2.98 4.51
N ASP A 1024 -28.70 3.90 4.66
CA ASP A 1024 -28.81 5.23 4.05
C ASP A 1024 -28.09 5.25 2.69
N ARG A 1025 -28.66 5.96 1.72
CA ARG A 1025 -28.02 6.18 0.41
C ARG A 1025 -27.08 7.38 0.47
N LEU A 1026 -25.95 7.31 -0.23
CA LEU A 1026 -24.90 8.34 -0.13
C LEU A 1026 -25.38 9.77 -0.41
N GLY A 1027 -26.36 9.96 -1.30
CA GLY A 1027 -26.96 11.27 -1.59
C GLY A 1027 -27.99 11.78 -0.57
N GLU A 1028 -28.39 10.93 0.39
CA GLU A 1028 -29.34 11.26 1.46
C GLU A 1028 -28.63 11.43 2.83
N MET A 1029 -27.31 11.20 2.86
CA MET A 1029 -26.50 11.27 4.07
C MET A 1029 -26.15 12.72 4.44
N SER A 1030 -25.90 12.96 5.74
CA SER A 1030 -25.22 14.17 6.17
C SER A 1030 -23.81 14.24 5.56
N THR A 1031 -23.28 15.45 5.38
CA THR A 1031 -21.95 15.70 4.81
C THR A 1031 -20.85 14.92 5.51
N GLY A 1032 -20.90 14.84 6.85
CA GLY A 1032 -19.97 14.04 7.64
C GLY A 1032 -20.08 12.54 7.35
N LYS A 1033 -21.31 12.00 7.29
CA LYS A 1033 -21.53 10.56 7.02
C LYS A 1033 -21.11 10.20 5.60
N ALA A 1034 -21.43 11.05 4.62
CA ALA A 1034 -20.97 10.89 3.24
C ALA A 1034 -19.44 10.94 3.15
N SER A 1035 -18.79 11.89 3.83
CA SER A 1035 -17.33 12.01 3.87
C SER A 1035 -16.66 10.75 4.46
N PHE A 1036 -17.26 10.16 5.50
CA PHE A 1036 -16.78 8.90 6.07
C PHE A 1036 -16.91 7.74 5.08
N VAL A 1037 -18.04 7.61 4.41
CA VAL A 1037 -18.25 6.57 3.38
C VAL A 1037 -17.26 6.75 2.22
N ILE A 1038 -16.99 7.99 1.79
CA ILE A 1038 -15.97 8.28 0.78
C ILE A 1038 -14.57 7.84 1.25
N LEU A 1039 -14.22 8.12 2.50
CA LEU A 1039 -12.97 7.65 3.10
C LEU A 1039 -12.87 6.11 3.10
N MET A 1040 -13.96 5.42 3.49
CA MET A 1040 -14.05 3.96 3.43
C MET A 1040 -13.93 3.44 2.01
N LEU A 1041 -14.49 4.13 1.01
CA LEU A 1041 -14.35 3.76 -0.40
C LEU A 1041 -12.90 3.93 -0.87
N ILE A 1042 -12.23 5.04 -0.55
CA ILE A 1042 -10.83 5.25 -0.94
C ILE A 1042 -9.91 4.18 -0.32
N ILE A 1043 -10.10 3.87 0.96
CA ILE A 1043 -9.28 2.87 1.68
C ILE A 1043 -9.67 1.44 1.29
N GLY A 1044 -10.97 1.16 1.17
CA GLY A 1044 -11.52 -0.17 0.96
C GLY A 1044 -11.49 -0.64 -0.50
N LEU A 1045 -11.70 0.26 -1.46
CA LEU A 1045 -11.68 -0.08 -2.89
C LEU A 1045 -10.26 -0.19 -3.45
N SER A 1046 -9.23 0.37 -2.81
CA SER A 1046 -7.86 0.26 -3.33
C SER A 1046 -7.28 -1.15 -3.10
N LYS A 1047 -6.96 -1.87 -4.19
CA LYS A 1047 -6.28 -3.19 -4.11
C LYS A 1047 -4.86 -3.06 -3.56
N SER A 1048 -4.22 -1.92 -3.78
CA SER A 1048 -2.86 -1.68 -3.29
C SER A 1048 -2.84 -1.60 -1.76
N LYS A 1049 -1.92 -2.34 -1.12
CA LYS A 1049 -1.64 -2.24 0.33
C LYS A 1049 -0.62 -1.12 0.64
N SER A 1050 -0.39 -0.24 -0.32
CA SER A 1050 0.48 0.93 -0.15
C SER A 1050 -0.02 1.84 0.97
N PRO A 1051 0.85 2.68 1.53
CA PRO A 1051 0.50 3.56 2.63
C PRO A 1051 -0.64 4.50 2.23
N ILE A 1052 -1.42 4.91 3.22
CA ILE A 1052 -2.38 6.00 3.06
C ILE A 1052 -2.02 7.16 3.98
N LEU A 1053 -2.05 8.35 3.39
CA LEU A 1053 -1.74 9.62 4.03
C LEU A 1053 -3.06 10.40 4.20
N ILE A 1054 -3.42 10.75 5.43
CA ILE A 1054 -4.72 11.40 5.74
C ILE A 1054 -4.48 12.68 6.54
N ASP A 1055 -4.84 13.82 5.99
CA ASP A 1055 -4.64 15.14 6.61
C ASP A 1055 -5.95 15.63 7.25
N GLN A 1056 -6.03 15.56 8.58
CA GLN A 1056 -7.15 16.06 9.40
C GLN A 1056 -8.53 15.56 8.93
N PRO A 1057 -8.77 14.23 8.90
CA PRO A 1057 -10.06 13.68 8.48
C PRO A 1057 -11.21 14.15 9.37
N GLU A 1058 -10.95 14.42 10.65
CA GLU A 1058 -11.97 14.79 11.65
C GLU A 1058 -12.65 16.14 11.43
N ASP A 1059 -12.01 17.10 10.77
CA ASP A 1059 -12.55 18.48 10.60
C ASP A 1059 -13.92 18.50 9.92
N ASN A 1060 -14.21 17.41 9.21
CA ASN A 1060 -15.32 17.25 8.31
C ASN A 1060 -16.26 16.10 8.70
N LEU A 1061 -15.99 15.42 9.82
CA LEU A 1061 -16.74 14.27 10.28
C LEU A 1061 -17.55 14.63 11.53
N ASP A 1062 -18.76 14.08 11.66
CA ASP A 1062 -19.57 14.26 12.86
C ASP A 1062 -18.89 13.60 14.07
N ASN A 1063 -18.46 14.44 15.02
CA ASN A 1063 -17.70 14.08 16.21
C ASN A 1063 -18.36 12.99 17.07
N ARG A 1064 -19.70 12.85 17.07
CA ARG A 1064 -20.38 11.89 17.96
C ARG A 1064 -20.77 10.59 17.27
N SER A 1065 -21.26 10.65 16.04
CA SER A 1065 -21.84 9.48 15.36
C SER A 1065 -20.80 8.68 14.57
N ILE A 1066 -19.75 9.35 14.06
CA ILE A 1066 -18.82 8.77 13.09
C ILE A 1066 -17.48 8.43 13.71
N THR A 1067 -17.04 9.17 14.73
CA THR A 1067 -15.72 8.96 15.36
C THR A 1067 -15.50 7.52 15.81
N ARG A 1068 -16.53 6.84 16.35
CA ARG A 1068 -16.44 5.42 16.73
C ARG A 1068 -16.25 4.50 15.52
N ASP A 1069 -17.04 4.72 14.47
CA ASP A 1069 -16.95 3.94 13.23
C ASP A 1069 -15.58 4.16 12.55
N LEU A 1070 -15.07 5.40 12.53
CA LEU A 1070 -13.74 5.74 12.01
C LEU A 1070 -12.62 5.08 12.80
N VAL A 1071 -12.64 5.18 14.13
CA VAL A 1071 -11.62 4.58 14.99
C VAL A 1071 -11.56 3.07 14.78
N ASN A 1072 -12.70 2.39 14.77
CA ASN A 1072 -12.76 0.95 14.50
C ASN A 1072 -12.26 0.60 13.09
N TYR A 1073 -12.62 1.41 12.10
CA TYR A 1073 -12.17 1.23 10.73
C TYR A 1073 -10.64 1.37 10.60
N LEU A 1074 -10.05 2.42 11.19
CA LEU A 1074 -8.59 2.62 11.21
C LEU A 1074 -7.87 1.50 11.97
N LYS A 1075 -8.42 1.05 13.10
CA LYS A 1075 -7.92 -0.07 13.90
C LYS A 1075 -7.81 -1.38 13.11
N ASN A 1076 -8.79 -1.65 12.26
CA ASN A 1076 -8.77 -2.84 11.41
C ASN A 1076 -7.83 -2.65 10.21
N LYS A 1077 -7.86 -1.48 9.57
CA LYS A 1077 -7.09 -1.21 8.36
C LYS A 1077 -5.59 -1.04 8.60
N LYS A 1078 -5.15 -0.59 9.78
CA LYS A 1078 -3.72 -0.53 10.14
C LYS A 1078 -3.04 -1.90 10.19
N LEU A 1079 -3.81 -2.99 10.30
CA LEU A 1079 -3.27 -4.36 10.24
C LEU A 1079 -2.91 -4.73 8.79
N GLU A 1080 -3.70 -4.28 7.82
CA GLU A 1080 -3.55 -4.59 6.39
C GLU A 1080 -2.55 -3.70 5.65
N ARG A 1081 -2.44 -2.41 6.02
CA ARG A 1081 -1.58 -1.40 5.38
C ARG A 1081 -1.04 -0.37 6.36
N GLN A 1082 -0.01 0.38 5.97
CA GLN A 1082 0.52 1.49 6.77
C GLN A 1082 -0.41 2.71 6.65
N ILE A 1083 -0.69 3.37 7.77
CA ILE A 1083 -1.54 4.56 7.82
C ILE A 1083 -0.73 5.69 8.47
N ILE A 1084 -0.71 6.86 7.85
CA ILE A 1084 -0.11 8.08 8.41
C ILE A 1084 -1.19 9.17 8.44
N VAL A 1085 -1.59 9.57 9.65
CA VAL A 1085 -2.69 10.51 9.86
C VAL A 1085 -2.19 11.74 10.59
N VAL A 1086 -2.50 12.93 10.09
CA VAL A 1086 -2.39 14.17 10.87
C VAL A 1086 -3.73 14.40 11.55
N THR A 1087 -3.73 14.61 12.86
CA THR A 1087 -4.97 14.87 13.61
C THR A 1087 -4.74 15.76 14.82
N HIS A 1088 -5.81 16.35 15.31
CA HIS A 1088 -5.87 16.99 16.62
C HIS A 1088 -6.94 16.35 17.54
N ASN A 1089 -7.51 15.21 17.13
CA ASN A 1089 -8.56 14.51 17.86
C ASN A 1089 -7.98 13.34 18.67
N ALA A 1090 -8.11 13.42 20.00
CA ALA A 1090 -7.64 12.38 20.93
C ALA A 1090 -8.22 10.99 20.64
N ASN A 1091 -9.43 10.88 20.09
CA ASN A 1091 -10.02 9.59 19.74
C ASN A 1091 -9.23 8.85 18.64
N ILE A 1092 -8.69 9.58 17.66
CA ILE A 1092 -7.88 8.99 16.58
C ILE A 1092 -6.49 8.59 17.09
N VAL A 1093 -5.96 9.31 18.08
CA VAL A 1093 -4.64 8.99 18.67
C VAL A 1093 -4.75 7.81 19.65
N VAL A 1094 -5.63 7.93 20.64
CA VAL A 1094 -5.71 7.04 21.81
C VAL A 1094 -6.62 5.85 21.53
N ASN A 1095 -7.87 6.08 21.10
CA ASN A 1095 -8.83 4.99 20.94
C ASN A 1095 -8.56 4.12 19.70
N ALA A 1096 -7.84 4.64 18.71
CA ALA A 1096 -7.36 3.84 17.57
C ALA A 1096 -6.05 3.07 17.88
N ASP A 1097 -5.52 3.20 19.10
CA ASP A 1097 -4.29 2.55 19.56
C ASP A 1097 -3.10 2.82 18.62
N ALA A 1098 -2.74 4.09 18.43
CA ALA A 1098 -1.63 4.44 17.54
C ALA A 1098 -0.31 3.83 18.01
N GLU A 1099 0.38 3.11 17.12
CA GLU A 1099 1.67 2.52 17.45
C GLU A 1099 2.79 3.57 17.56
N ASN A 1100 2.78 4.60 16.70
CA ASN A 1100 3.78 5.65 16.69
C ASN A 1100 3.13 7.02 16.61
N ILE A 1101 3.45 7.89 17.57
CA ILE A 1101 2.97 9.27 17.63
C ILE A 1101 4.14 10.19 17.35
N ILE A 1102 4.02 11.04 16.34
CA ILE A 1102 4.98 12.07 15.98
C ILE A 1102 4.46 13.40 16.52
N ILE A 1103 5.23 14.03 17.40
CA ILE A 1103 4.91 15.32 18.00
C ILE A 1103 5.70 16.38 17.25
N ALA A 1104 4.97 17.25 16.54
CA ALA A 1104 5.53 18.36 15.81
C ALA A 1104 5.43 19.64 16.64
N ASN A 1105 6.56 20.31 16.85
CA ASN A 1105 6.64 21.59 17.56
C ASN A 1105 7.29 22.67 16.69
N GLN A 1106 6.92 23.92 16.94
CA GLN A 1106 7.53 25.08 16.32
C GLN A 1106 8.13 26.01 17.37
N LYS A 1107 9.38 26.42 17.14
CA LYS A 1107 10.08 27.37 18.02
C LYS A 1107 9.30 28.69 18.11
N GLY A 1108 8.99 29.10 19.34
CA GLY A 1108 8.24 30.34 19.64
C GLY A 1108 6.73 30.18 19.87
N GLN A 1109 6.19 28.95 19.88
CA GLN A 1109 4.81 28.70 20.33
C GLN A 1109 4.64 28.78 21.86
N ASN A 1110 5.73 28.66 22.61
CA ASN A 1110 5.75 28.83 24.05
C ASN A 1110 6.42 30.16 24.40
N ASP A 1111 5.95 30.84 25.45
CA ASP A 1111 6.48 32.13 25.95
C ASP A 1111 7.91 32.04 26.52
N THR A 1112 8.58 30.88 26.40
CA THR A 1112 9.92 30.60 26.93
C THR A 1112 10.97 30.45 25.83
N GLU A 1113 12.21 30.89 26.09
CA GLU A 1113 13.34 30.63 25.19
C GLU A 1113 13.62 29.13 25.11
N SER A 1114 13.50 28.56 23.90
CA SER A 1114 13.79 27.14 23.64
C SER A 1114 15.24 26.94 23.17
N THR A 1115 15.91 25.93 23.73
CA THR A 1115 17.25 25.45 23.34
C THR A 1115 17.26 24.70 22.01
N SER A 1116 16.11 24.35 21.42
CA SER A 1116 16.09 23.69 20.11
C SER A 1116 16.75 24.57 19.04
N GLN A 1117 17.65 23.95 18.29
CA GLN A 1117 18.37 24.57 17.18
C GLN A 1117 17.53 24.63 15.89
N TYR A 1118 16.34 24.03 15.88
CA TYR A 1118 15.46 23.93 14.72
C TYR A 1118 14.21 24.82 14.87
N HIS A 1119 13.69 25.33 13.76
CA HIS A 1119 12.42 26.09 13.79
C HIS A 1119 11.21 25.16 13.84
N PHE A 1120 11.21 24.09 13.04
CA PHE A 1120 10.28 22.97 13.10
C PHE A 1120 11.03 21.73 13.60
N ASP A 1121 10.59 21.20 14.73
CA ASP A 1121 11.22 20.07 15.39
C ASP A 1121 10.20 18.94 15.59
N TYR A 1122 10.70 17.70 15.62
CA TYR A 1122 9.91 16.49 15.69
C TYR A 1122 10.58 15.48 16.63
N ILE A 1123 9.76 14.88 17.48
CA ILE A 1123 10.07 13.65 18.21
C ILE A 1123 8.97 12.64 17.93
N ASN A 1124 9.26 11.37 18.11
CA ASN A 1124 8.24 10.34 17.96
C ASN A 1124 8.43 9.21 18.95
N GLY A 1125 7.36 8.46 19.23
CA GLY A 1125 7.40 7.26 20.06
C GLY A 1125 6.04 6.65 20.36
N ALA A 1126 6.04 5.62 21.21
CA ALA A 1126 4.84 4.86 21.56
C ALA A 1126 3.92 5.64 22.53
N ILE A 1127 2.64 5.30 22.55
CA ILE A 1127 1.67 5.91 23.48
C ILE A 1127 2.01 5.65 24.97
N GLU A 1128 2.68 4.53 25.25
CA GLU A 1128 3.17 4.18 26.59
C GLU A 1128 4.46 4.88 27.00
N ASN A 1129 5.13 5.60 26.09
CA ASN A 1129 6.34 6.34 26.43
C ASN A 1129 5.99 7.49 27.37
N THR A 1130 6.43 7.35 28.63
CA THR A 1130 6.14 8.31 29.69
C THR A 1130 7.41 8.83 30.33
N LYS A 1131 7.45 10.15 30.51
CA LYS A 1131 8.47 10.87 31.25
C LYS A 1131 7.79 12.07 31.89
N PRO A 1132 7.79 12.19 33.23
CA PRO A 1132 7.28 13.37 33.90
C PRO A 1132 7.95 14.65 33.37
N ILE A 1133 7.21 15.75 33.36
CA ILE A 1133 7.72 17.04 32.88
C ILE A 1133 8.96 17.44 33.69
N ASP A 1134 10.07 17.63 33.00
CA ASP A 1134 11.30 18.20 33.51
C ASP A 1134 11.26 19.71 33.35
N ILE A 1135 11.10 20.43 34.46
CA ILE A 1135 10.96 21.89 34.49
C ILE A 1135 12.28 22.59 34.13
N ALA A 1136 13.42 21.90 34.27
CA ALA A 1136 14.73 22.44 33.91
C ALA A 1136 15.02 22.37 32.41
N GLU A 1137 14.32 21.51 31.67
CA GLU A 1137 14.45 21.37 30.22
C GLU A 1137 13.64 22.44 29.50
N THR A 1138 14.30 23.24 28.66
CA THR A 1138 13.67 24.35 27.93
C THR A 1138 13.25 23.97 26.52
N ASP A 1139 13.73 22.84 25.99
CA ASP A 1139 13.16 22.23 24.80
C ASP A 1139 11.89 21.44 25.16
N LEU A 1140 10.73 22.00 24.78
CA LEU A 1140 9.42 21.39 25.04
C LEU A 1140 9.38 19.92 24.63
N LEU A 1141 9.96 19.55 23.49
CA LEU A 1141 9.89 18.17 23.02
C LEU A 1141 10.64 17.22 23.97
N ASN A 1142 11.80 17.64 24.48
CA ASN A 1142 12.62 16.83 25.38
C ASN A 1142 12.19 16.90 26.86
N SER A 1143 11.33 17.85 27.23
CA SER A 1143 10.92 18.06 28.63
C SER A 1143 10.00 16.97 29.16
N MET A 1144 9.25 16.25 28.31
CA MET A 1144 8.29 15.23 28.75
C MET A 1144 8.13 14.08 27.76
N GLY A 1145 7.47 13.01 28.20
CA GLY A 1145 7.23 11.81 27.39
C GLY A 1145 6.10 12.00 26.38
N VAL A 1146 6.02 11.08 25.40
CA VAL A 1146 4.99 11.13 24.36
C VAL A 1146 3.58 11.11 24.94
N ARG A 1147 3.34 10.31 26.00
CA ARG A 1147 2.06 10.25 26.70
C ARG A 1147 1.64 11.60 27.27
N GLU A 1148 2.58 12.31 27.88
CA GLU A 1148 2.33 13.62 28.49
C GLU A 1148 2.06 14.68 27.41
N HIS A 1149 2.80 14.65 26.30
CA HIS A 1149 2.55 15.49 25.12
C HIS A 1149 1.16 15.26 24.51
N ILE A 1150 0.71 14.01 24.38
CA ILE A 1150 -0.65 13.69 23.91
C ILE A 1150 -1.67 14.37 24.84
N ALA A 1151 -1.53 14.18 26.16
CA ALA A 1151 -2.45 14.77 27.13
C ALA A 1151 -2.49 16.30 27.04
N GLU A 1152 -1.34 16.96 26.83
CA GLU A 1152 -1.28 18.42 26.67
C GLU A 1152 -1.94 18.89 25.37
N ILE A 1153 -1.56 18.30 24.23
CA ILE A 1153 -1.92 18.79 22.89
C ILE A 1153 -3.39 18.53 22.56
N VAL A 1154 -3.89 17.31 22.81
CA VAL A 1154 -5.24 16.91 22.37
C VAL A 1154 -6.28 16.87 23.49
N GLU A 1155 -5.85 16.89 24.76
CA GLU A 1155 -6.76 16.85 25.92
C GLU A 1155 -6.69 18.11 26.82
N GLY A 1156 -5.81 19.07 26.51
CA GLY A 1156 -5.64 20.31 27.27
C GLY A 1156 -4.95 20.11 28.62
N GLY A 1157 -4.22 19.00 28.78
CA GLY A 1157 -3.46 18.62 29.98
C GLY A 1157 -4.20 17.66 30.90
N LYS A 1158 -3.42 16.89 31.68
CA LYS A 1158 -3.94 15.93 32.67
C LYS A 1158 -4.88 16.58 33.68
N GLU A 1159 -4.56 17.79 34.13
CA GLU A 1159 -5.39 18.52 35.10
C GLU A 1159 -6.76 18.89 34.51
N ALA A 1160 -6.80 19.35 33.26
CA ALA A 1160 -8.04 19.68 32.58
C ALA A 1160 -8.93 18.45 32.40
N PHE A 1161 -8.35 17.30 32.07
CA PHE A 1161 -9.07 16.02 31.99
C PHE A 1161 -9.67 15.62 33.34
N ILE A 1162 -8.87 15.61 34.41
CA ILE A 1162 -9.33 15.25 35.77
C ILE A 1162 -10.39 16.25 36.27
N LEU A 1163 -10.23 17.54 35.99
CA LEU A 1163 -11.20 18.57 36.35
C LEU A 1163 -12.53 18.35 35.62
N ARG A 1164 -12.49 18.00 34.33
CA ARG A 1164 -13.68 17.64 33.54
C ARG A 1164 -14.38 16.41 34.13
N GLU A 1165 -13.65 15.33 34.40
CA GLU A 1165 -14.16 14.12 35.06
C GLU A 1165 -14.86 14.46 36.40
N LYS A 1166 -14.20 15.24 37.26
CA LYS A 1166 -14.76 15.71 38.55
C LYS A 1166 -16.02 16.56 38.37
N LYS A 1167 -16.05 17.46 37.38
CA LYS A 1167 -17.22 18.32 37.08
C LYS A 1167 -18.40 17.52 36.54
N TYR A 1168 -18.17 16.55 35.67
CA TYR A 1168 -19.21 15.65 35.16
C TYR A 1168 -19.73 14.71 36.23
N ARG A 1169 -18.97 14.50 37.32
CA ARG A 1169 -19.32 13.58 38.41
C ARG A 1169 -19.58 12.17 37.90
N PHE A 1170 -18.78 11.71 36.92
CA PHE A 1170 -18.80 10.31 36.55
C PHE A 1170 -18.40 9.51 37.80
N ILE A 1171 -19.37 8.80 38.37
CA ILE A 1171 -19.14 7.94 39.54
C ILE A 1171 -18.23 6.82 39.05
N LYS A 1172 -17.15 6.53 39.79
CA LYS A 1172 -16.40 5.28 39.63
C LYS A 1172 -17.33 4.11 39.95
N ASN A 1173 -18.14 3.72 38.96
CA ASN A 1173 -18.52 2.33 38.88
C ASN A 1173 -17.22 1.59 38.57
N ILE A 1174 -16.72 0.92 39.60
CA ILE A 1174 -15.54 0.07 39.52
C ILE A 1174 -15.72 -0.83 38.30
N ALA A 1175 -14.85 -0.64 37.29
CA ALA A 1175 -14.63 -1.60 36.22
C ALA A 1175 -13.81 -2.77 36.76
#